data_AF-A0A3C1PQA0-F1
#
_entry.id   AF-A0A3C1PQA0-F1
#
_cell.length_a   1.000
_cell.length_b   1.000
_cell.length_c   1.000
_cell.angle_alpha   90.00
_cell.angle_beta   90.00
_cell.angle_gamma   90.00
#
_symmetry.space_group_name_H-M   'P 1'
#
loop_
_entity.id
_entity.type
_entity.pdbx_description
1 polymer ?
#
loop_
_entity_poly.entity_id
_entity_poly.type
_entity_poly.pdbx_seq_one_letter_code
_entity_poly.pdbx_strand_id
1 'polypeptide(L)'
;MITLLQNKATNFFERVYVENPFLYELLKISITYDSFIEYLRIFIEEQLSASAIAFAYAEKFDTVLFQQITWKEQGGVRLLSYIFNRKRTVNDFNYGGRLIEIDTLKFLWNDFNNIVTDTNEALANELIFTFRQFTGKLLPQKLTDEMLKELINKHKSGTDSEIVAIRKQNKDRIIRIFIEKIESGEIVRPNFSFPDGILFDEKYALMHEWWNDKSFHLQFAIRNVRLLKELSGEVISSETIELFIRAEKAGVPFFVNPYYLSLLTGKLLPSMPYADMPIRQYLFVSEELVDAFGTIVAWEKEDIVVPGKPNAAGWILPTEHNLHRRYPEVAIIIPDSMGRACGGLCVSCQRMFDFQRGNLNFELTKLKTRLKWSEKLSILMDYYEKDSQLRDVLITGGDALMSSDATLENILNAIVAMAIRKRAANVNRAEGRKYAEITRIRLGTRLPVYLPQRITPELITLLKNFRLKAMDAGITQFFIQTHFETSLEITPEAVNAIEMLLSAGWIVSNQQVFTSAASIKGHTAKLRQELNKIGVINYYTFSVKGFLENSNSFATNARLAQELVEEKEIGIRHSREFNNIDFYESTDKPKFIRDFLEKYNLPFIATDRNIMNLPGVGKSLTFRTIGLTSDGRRVLEFEYDTHRMHSPVVEMMNKVVIVESKSIHDYLKQIEQWGEDISVYESIYGYGNGVSEKVHKIWNYTKLPFEITGEFSNFKYPEEGA
;
A
#
# COMPACT_ATOMS: atom_id res chain seq x y z
N MET A 1 21.52 -0.19 49.86
CA MET A 1 21.80 -1.61 49.60
C MET A 1 21.81 -1.82 48.09
N ILE A 2 22.92 -1.39 47.49
CA ILE A 2 23.26 -1.55 46.08
C ILE A 2 24.22 -2.75 46.07
N THR A 3 23.71 -3.97 46.00
CA THR A 3 24.50 -5.16 45.64
C THR A 3 23.57 -6.37 45.49
N LEU A 4 23.14 -6.63 44.26
CA LEU A 4 22.81 -7.95 43.72
C LEU A 4 22.77 -7.85 42.18
N LEU A 5 23.87 -7.30 41.63
CA LEU A 5 24.19 -7.33 40.20
C LEU A 5 25.18 -8.46 39.99
N GLN A 6 24.70 -9.69 39.81
CA GLN A 6 25.51 -10.79 39.27
C GLN A 6 24.61 -11.95 38.81
N ASN A 7 23.88 -11.71 37.71
CA ASN A 7 23.70 -12.67 36.63
C ASN A 7 23.32 -11.87 35.37
N LYS A 8 24.21 -11.85 34.38
CA LYS A 8 23.99 -11.20 33.07
C LYS A 8 22.99 -12.02 32.25
N ALA A 9 21.72 -11.97 32.62
CA ALA A 9 20.64 -11.89 31.66
C ALA A 9 20.26 -10.40 31.62
N THR A 10 20.35 -9.75 30.47
CA THR A 10 20.00 -8.33 30.33
C THR A 10 18.53 -8.17 30.73
N ASN A 11 18.24 -7.64 31.93
CA ASN A 11 16.86 -7.31 32.29
C ASN A 11 16.46 -6.07 31.49
N PHE A 12 15.73 -6.27 30.40
CA PHE A 12 15.27 -5.21 29.51
C PHE A 12 14.37 -4.18 30.22
N PHE A 13 13.66 -4.59 31.28
CA PHE A 13 12.73 -3.77 32.04
C PHE A 13 13.39 -2.92 33.13
N GLU A 14 14.64 -3.19 33.52
CA GLU A 14 15.37 -2.41 34.53
C GLU A 14 15.28 -0.90 34.23
N ARG A 15 15.46 -0.53 32.96
CA ARG A 15 15.38 0.85 32.49
C ARG A 15 13.97 1.44 32.63
N VAL A 16 12.90 0.65 32.46
CA VAL A 16 11.51 1.11 32.68
C VAL A 16 11.36 1.62 34.12
N TYR A 17 11.89 0.88 35.09
CA TYR A 17 11.77 1.23 36.51
C TYR A 17 12.65 2.41 36.89
N VAL A 18 13.90 2.43 36.42
CA VAL A 18 14.87 3.50 36.71
C VAL A 18 14.38 4.85 36.18
N GLU A 19 13.79 4.88 34.98
CA GLU A 19 13.29 6.12 34.40
C GLU A 19 11.93 6.57 34.97
N ASN A 20 11.22 5.67 35.66
CA ASN A 20 9.88 5.89 36.20
C ASN A 20 9.79 5.47 37.68
N PRO A 21 10.41 6.21 38.62
CA PRO A 21 10.41 5.85 40.04
C PRO A 21 9.02 5.68 40.65
N PHE A 22 8.03 6.46 40.18
CA PHE A 22 6.65 6.33 40.64
C PHE A 22 6.09 4.91 40.35
N LEU A 23 6.40 4.35 39.17
CA LEU A 23 5.95 3.02 38.77
C LEU A 23 6.58 1.95 39.66
N TYR A 24 7.86 2.09 39.98
CA TYR A 24 8.57 1.18 40.88
C TYR A 24 7.95 1.17 42.28
N GLU A 25 7.63 2.34 42.84
CA GLU A 25 6.96 2.42 44.14
C GLU A 25 5.55 1.81 44.09
N LEU A 26 4.77 2.06 43.04
CA LEU A 26 3.45 1.43 42.86
C LEU A 26 3.55 -0.10 42.81
N LEU A 27 4.52 -0.65 42.08
CA LEU A 27 4.76 -2.10 42.02
C LEU A 27 5.12 -2.67 43.41
N LYS A 28 5.97 -1.96 44.15
CA LYS A 28 6.45 -2.38 45.47
C LYS A 28 5.37 -2.38 46.55
N ILE A 29 4.46 -1.40 46.55
CA ILE A 29 3.37 -1.32 47.55
C ILE A 29 2.20 -2.26 47.23
N SER A 30 2.15 -2.81 46.02
CA SER A 30 1.05 -3.64 45.56
C SER A 30 1.21 -5.08 46.02
N ILE A 31 0.18 -5.61 46.69
CA ILE A 31 0.18 -6.99 47.21
C ILE A 31 -0.18 -7.98 46.07
N THR A 32 -1.04 -7.54 45.16
CA THR A 32 -1.55 -8.35 44.04
C THR A 32 -1.45 -7.60 42.73
N TYR A 33 -1.52 -8.33 41.61
CA TYR A 33 -1.56 -7.72 40.29
C TYR A 33 -2.76 -6.78 40.13
N ASP A 34 -3.94 -7.15 40.63
CA ASP A 34 -5.11 -6.29 40.51
C ASP A 34 -4.99 -5.02 41.37
N SER A 35 -4.37 -5.08 42.55
CA SER A 35 -4.08 -3.86 43.33
C SER A 35 -3.08 -2.94 42.62
N PHE A 36 -2.08 -3.51 41.92
CA PHE A 36 -1.15 -2.72 41.12
C PHE A 36 -1.86 -1.98 39.99
N ILE A 37 -2.76 -2.66 39.28
CA ILE A 37 -3.53 -2.05 38.20
C ILE A 37 -4.41 -0.92 38.73
N GLU A 38 -5.08 -1.12 39.87
CA GLU A 38 -5.93 -0.08 40.45
C GLU A 38 -5.12 1.13 40.90
N TYR A 39 -3.97 0.94 41.57
CA TYR A 39 -3.13 2.07 41.97
C TYR A 39 -2.53 2.82 40.77
N LEU A 40 -2.11 2.10 39.73
CA LEU A 40 -1.62 2.72 38.50
C LEU A 40 -2.74 3.49 37.79
N ARG A 41 -3.95 2.95 37.75
CA ARG A 41 -5.12 3.63 37.19
C ARG A 41 -5.40 4.94 37.92
N ILE A 42 -5.52 4.90 39.24
CA ILE A 42 -5.75 6.09 40.07
C ILE A 42 -4.66 7.13 39.82
N PHE A 43 -3.38 6.71 39.80
CA PHE A 43 -2.28 7.63 39.52
C PHE A 43 -2.41 8.29 38.14
N ILE A 44 -2.72 7.54 37.09
CA ILE A 44 -2.90 8.10 35.74
C ILE A 44 -4.11 9.04 35.72
N GLU A 45 -5.21 8.68 36.36
CA GLU A 45 -6.41 9.50 36.47
C GLU A 45 -6.14 10.81 37.25
N GLU A 46 -5.35 10.78 38.31
CA GLU A 46 -4.93 12.00 39.01
C GLU A 46 -4.09 12.91 38.11
N GLN A 47 -3.16 12.36 37.33
CA GLN A 47 -2.31 13.13 36.42
C GLN A 47 -3.08 13.72 35.22
N LEU A 48 -4.19 13.08 34.82
CA LEU A 48 -5.07 13.54 33.75
C LEU A 48 -6.29 14.34 34.27
N SER A 49 -6.45 14.50 35.59
CA SER A 49 -7.63 15.10 36.25
C SER A 49 -8.02 16.49 35.74
N ALA A 50 -7.06 17.26 35.22
CA ALA A 50 -7.32 18.56 34.61
C ALA A 50 -7.98 18.49 33.21
N SER A 51 -8.14 17.29 32.65
CA SER A 51 -8.55 17.04 31.25
C SER A 51 -9.66 16.00 31.16
N ALA A 52 -10.91 16.47 31.31
CA ALA A 52 -12.11 15.63 31.12
C ALA A 52 -12.15 14.98 29.72
N ILE A 53 -11.57 15.63 28.71
CA ILE A 53 -11.52 15.15 27.33
C ILE A 53 -10.61 13.93 27.21
N ALA A 54 -9.47 13.89 27.91
CA ALA A 54 -8.56 12.75 27.88
C ALA A 54 -9.22 11.49 28.45
N PHE A 55 -9.99 11.60 29.53
CA PHE A 55 -10.77 10.47 30.07
C PHE A 55 -11.83 9.98 29.10
N ALA A 56 -12.63 10.91 28.57
CA ALA A 56 -13.68 10.56 27.63
C ALA A 56 -13.13 9.82 26.40
N TYR A 57 -11.95 10.22 25.90
CA TYR A 57 -11.27 9.52 24.81
C TYR A 57 -10.72 8.14 25.22
N ALA A 58 -10.20 8.01 26.44
CA ALA A 58 -9.69 6.73 26.94
C ALA A 58 -10.81 5.69 27.06
N GLU A 59 -11.98 6.09 27.59
CA GLU A 59 -13.17 5.25 27.69
C GLU A 59 -13.77 4.93 26.32
N LYS A 60 -13.91 5.94 25.47
CA LYS A 60 -14.54 5.82 24.16
C LYS A 60 -13.64 6.37 23.07
N PHE A 61 -13.25 5.48 22.15
CA PHE A 61 -12.52 5.87 20.96
C PHE A 61 -13.36 6.86 20.13
N ASP A 62 -12.88 8.10 20.02
CA ASP A 62 -13.55 9.18 19.30
C ASP A 62 -12.50 10.12 18.69
N THR A 63 -12.54 10.26 17.36
CA THR A 63 -11.54 11.04 16.62
C THR A 63 -11.61 12.55 16.87
N VAL A 64 -12.77 13.08 17.27
CA VAL A 64 -12.94 14.50 17.62
C VAL A 64 -12.32 14.79 18.98
N LEU A 65 -12.45 13.86 19.93
CA LEU A 65 -11.76 13.97 21.23
C LEU A 65 -10.24 13.82 21.05
N PHE A 66 -9.79 12.91 20.18
CA PHE A 66 -8.36 12.73 19.89
C PHE A 66 -7.67 14.02 19.41
N GLN A 67 -8.34 14.84 18.60
CA GLN A 67 -7.79 16.11 18.11
C GLN A 67 -7.60 17.17 19.20
N GLN A 68 -8.21 16.97 20.38
CA GLN A 68 -8.20 17.92 21.49
C GLN A 68 -7.24 17.51 22.62
N ILE A 69 -6.68 16.29 22.58
CA ILE A 69 -5.71 15.84 23.59
C ILE A 69 -4.27 16.15 23.18
N THR A 70 -3.49 16.62 24.14
CA THR A 70 -2.08 16.95 23.97
C THR A 70 -1.21 15.71 23.80
N TRP A 71 -0.01 15.89 23.26
CA TRP A 71 0.98 14.81 23.10
C TRP A 71 1.29 14.06 24.40
N LYS A 72 1.37 14.77 25.52
CA LYS A 72 1.60 14.16 26.85
C LYS A 72 0.40 13.33 27.29
N GLU A 73 -0.81 13.88 27.18
CA GLU A 73 -2.05 13.19 27.56
C GLU A 73 -2.26 11.91 26.75
N GLN A 74 -1.88 11.89 25.47
CA GLN A 74 -1.93 10.68 24.63
C GLN A 74 -1.15 9.50 25.24
N GLY A 75 -0.05 9.76 25.97
CA GLY A 75 0.67 8.71 26.69
C GLY A 75 -0.15 8.12 27.84
N GLY A 76 -0.81 8.98 28.62
CA GLY A 76 -1.69 8.57 29.72
C GLY A 76 -2.94 7.81 29.23
N VAL A 77 -3.59 8.32 28.19
CA VAL A 77 -4.72 7.63 27.54
C VAL A 77 -4.31 6.24 27.04
N ARG A 78 -3.11 6.09 26.48
CA ARG A 78 -2.63 4.77 26.04
C ARG A 78 -2.45 3.80 27.19
N LEU A 79 -1.91 4.26 28.32
CA LEU A 79 -1.80 3.43 29.53
C LEU A 79 -3.19 3.02 30.06
N LEU A 80 -4.17 3.93 30.05
CA LEU A 80 -5.56 3.60 30.38
C LEU A 80 -6.16 2.59 29.39
N SER A 81 -5.86 2.73 28.09
CA SER A 81 -6.27 1.78 27.05
C SER A 81 -5.77 0.36 27.34
N TYR A 82 -4.51 0.22 27.81
CA TYR A 82 -3.97 -1.07 28.25
C TYR A 82 -4.73 -1.64 29.44
N ILE A 83 -5.16 -0.80 30.39
CA ILE A 83 -5.94 -1.21 31.57
C ILE A 83 -7.35 -1.66 31.17
N PHE A 84 -8.03 -0.88 30.31
CA PHE A 84 -9.42 -1.15 29.90
C PHE A 84 -9.56 -2.37 28.99
N ASN A 85 -8.50 -2.74 28.27
CA ASN A 85 -8.51 -3.90 27.36
C ASN A 85 -7.86 -5.15 27.97
N ARG A 86 -7.55 -5.16 29.28
CA ARG A 86 -7.03 -6.35 29.96
C ARG A 86 -7.96 -7.54 29.78
N LYS A 87 -7.37 -8.74 29.65
CA LYS A 87 -8.06 -10.02 29.49
C LYS A 87 -8.91 -10.15 28.22
N ARG A 88 -8.86 -9.16 27.32
CA ARG A 88 -9.50 -9.25 26.00
C ARG A 88 -8.72 -10.24 25.15
N THR A 89 -9.41 -11.20 24.54
CA THR A 89 -8.79 -12.15 23.62
C THR A 89 -8.91 -11.67 22.18
N VAL A 90 -7.84 -11.78 21.40
CA VAL A 90 -7.80 -11.42 19.97
C VAL A 90 -7.06 -12.47 19.16
N ASN A 91 -7.35 -12.56 17.86
CA ASN A 91 -6.64 -13.47 16.95
C ASN A 91 -5.36 -12.82 16.42
N ASP A 92 -4.22 -13.47 16.62
CA ASP A 92 -2.97 -13.11 15.96
C ASP A 92 -2.81 -13.91 14.67
N PHE A 93 -3.22 -13.30 13.56
CA PHE A 93 -3.14 -13.92 12.24
C PHE A 93 -1.71 -14.04 11.70
N ASN A 94 -0.72 -13.37 12.30
CA ASN A 94 0.71 -13.62 11.99
C ASN A 94 1.14 -15.04 12.38
N TYR A 95 0.43 -15.66 13.33
CA TYR A 95 0.69 -17.03 13.78
C TYR A 95 -0.55 -17.92 13.60
N GLY A 96 -1.14 -17.89 12.41
CA GLY A 96 -2.23 -18.80 12.04
C GLY A 96 -3.55 -18.54 12.74
N GLY A 97 -3.76 -17.32 13.27
CA GLY A 97 -4.99 -16.94 13.97
C GLY A 97 -5.03 -17.42 15.43
N ARG A 98 -3.86 -17.66 16.04
CA ARG A 98 -3.76 -18.05 17.46
C ARG A 98 -4.44 -17.00 18.34
N LEU A 99 -5.28 -17.44 19.27
CA LEU A 99 -5.86 -16.58 20.29
C LEU A 99 -4.78 -16.14 21.28
N ILE A 100 -4.67 -14.83 21.47
CA ILE A 100 -3.80 -14.20 22.47
C ILE A 100 -4.66 -13.37 23.43
N GLU A 101 -4.30 -13.38 24.70
CA GLU A 101 -4.88 -12.51 25.72
C GLU A 101 -4.08 -11.21 25.83
N ILE A 102 -4.76 -10.07 25.78
CA ILE A 102 -4.14 -8.76 25.96
C ILE A 102 -4.04 -8.48 27.46
N ASP A 103 -2.82 -8.47 28.01
CA ASP A 103 -2.57 -8.02 29.38
C ASP A 103 -1.16 -7.40 29.51
N THR A 104 -0.95 -6.29 28.80
CA THR A 104 0.39 -5.66 28.64
C THR A 104 1.09 -5.33 29.95
N LEU A 105 0.35 -4.88 30.96
CA LEU A 105 0.92 -4.52 32.26
C LEU A 105 1.28 -5.74 33.11
N LYS A 106 0.83 -6.95 32.72
CA LYS A 106 1.18 -8.20 33.38
C LYS A 106 2.65 -8.53 33.20
N PHE A 107 3.24 -8.15 32.06
CA PHE A 107 4.67 -8.35 31.80
C PHE A 107 5.53 -7.56 32.81
N LEU A 108 5.17 -6.31 33.10
CA LEU A 108 5.84 -5.50 34.14
C LEU A 108 5.69 -6.12 35.53
N TRP A 109 4.46 -6.53 35.88
CA TRP A 109 4.20 -7.18 37.16
C TRP A 109 5.02 -8.47 37.32
N ASN A 110 5.05 -9.29 36.28
CA ASN A 110 5.74 -10.57 36.30
C ASN A 110 7.26 -10.36 36.39
N ASP A 111 7.82 -9.46 35.59
CA ASP A 111 9.25 -9.13 35.65
C ASP A 111 9.65 -8.61 37.04
N PHE A 112 8.91 -7.65 37.61
CA PHE A 112 9.18 -7.11 38.95
C PHE A 112 9.16 -8.19 40.05
N ASN A 113 8.27 -9.17 39.92
CA ASN A 113 8.14 -10.28 40.87
C ASN A 113 9.01 -11.50 40.52
N ASN A 114 9.92 -11.39 39.55
CA ASN A 114 10.76 -12.49 39.06
C ASN A 114 9.96 -13.72 38.58
N ILE A 115 8.77 -13.49 38.05
CA ILE A 115 7.94 -14.52 37.40
C ILE A 115 8.39 -14.62 35.94
N VAL A 116 8.87 -15.80 35.55
CA VAL A 116 9.38 -16.04 34.20
C VAL A 116 8.28 -15.81 33.16
N THR A 117 8.56 -14.92 32.21
CA THR A 117 7.73 -14.67 31.03
C THR A 117 8.61 -14.59 29.80
N ASP A 118 8.08 -15.03 28.65
CA ASP A 118 8.77 -14.94 27.37
C ASP A 118 8.58 -13.55 26.77
N THR A 119 9.49 -12.63 27.10
CA THR A 119 9.47 -11.21 26.67
C THR A 119 10.80 -10.79 26.08
N ASN A 120 10.78 -9.77 25.22
CA ASN A 120 11.99 -9.26 24.57
C ASN A 120 12.21 -7.75 24.81
N GLU A 121 13.33 -7.25 24.28
CA GLU A 121 13.72 -5.83 24.31
C GLU A 121 12.67 -4.90 23.68
N ALA A 122 11.95 -5.36 22.65
CA ALA A 122 10.97 -4.55 21.94
C ALA A 122 9.81 -4.11 22.82
N LEU A 123 9.29 -5.04 23.64
CA LEU A 123 8.23 -4.75 24.61
C LEU A 123 8.70 -3.73 25.65
N ALA A 124 9.91 -3.90 26.19
CA ALA A 124 10.48 -2.96 27.16
C ALA A 124 10.61 -1.55 26.55
N ASN A 125 11.11 -1.44 25.32
CA ASN A 125 11.24 -0.15 24.62
C ASN A 125 9.89 0.54 24.43
N GLU A 126 8.85 -0.17 23.97
CA GLU A 126 7.49 0.39 23.87
C GLU A 126 6.97 0.98 25.19
N LEU A 127 7.22 0.27 26.31
CA LEU A 127 6.81 0.74 27.62
C LEU A 127 7.63 1.93 28.10
N ILE A 128 8.95 1.92 27.93
CA ILE A 128 9.84 3.06 28.24
C ILE A 128 9.31 4.31 27.56
N PHE A 129 9.08 4.25 26.24
CA PHE A 129 8.64 5.41 25.47
C PHE A 129 7.20 5.83 25.77
N THR A 130 6.30 4.88 26.06
CA THR A 130 4.94 5.21 26.49
C THR A 130 4.96 5.99 27.81
N PHE A 131 5.76 5.57 28.79
CA PHE A 131 5.92 6.30 30.05
C PHE A 131 6.66 7.64 29.88
N ARG A 132 7.65 7.73 28.97
CA ARG A 132 8.27 9.00 28.60
C ARG A 132 7.27 9.99 28.00
N GLN A 133 6.36 9.53 27.15
CA GLN A 133 5.29 10.37 26.61
C GLN A 133 4.36 10.85 27.72
N PHE A 134 3.89 9.94 28.57
CA PHE A 134 3.01 10.25 29.70
C PHE A 134 3.64 11.25 30.70
N THR A 135 4.94 11.13 30.95
CA THR A 135 5.69 12.03 31.84
C THR A 135 6.16 13.31 31.16
N GLY A 136 5.95 13.47 29.85
CA GLY A 136 6.38 14.64 29.07
C GLY A 136 7.87 14.66 28.72
N LYS A 137 8.59 13.56 28.93
CA LYS A 137 10.01 13.40 28.55
C LYS A 137 10.19 13.11 27.06
N LEU A 138 9.23 12.45 26.41
CA LEU A 138 9.22 12.26 24.96
C LEU A 138 8.54 13.45 24.31
N LEU A 139 9.29 14.23 23.54
CA LEU A 139 8.78 15.40 22.83
C LEU A 139 8.28 15.01 21.43
N PRO A 140 7.22 15.67 20.92
CA PRO A 140 6.86 15.54 19.51
C PRO A 140 7.96 16.15 18.64
N GLN A 141 8.19 15.57 17.47
CA GLN A 141 9.10 16.14 16.48
C GLN A 141 8.31 16.94 15.45
N LYS A 142 8.83 18.11 15.07
CA LYS A 142 8.28 18.92 13.98
C LYS A 142 9.39 19.27 13.01
N LEU A 143 9.26 18.90 11.74
CA LEU A 143 10.21 19.26 10.71
C LEU A 143 9.90 20.66 10.19
N THR A 144 10.95 21.47 10.01
CA THR A 144 10.85 22.71 9.24
C THR A 144 10.90 22.39 7.74
N ASP A 145 10.52 23.37 6.92
CA ASP A 145 10.55 23.22 5.47
C ASP A 145 11.99 23.01 4.96
N GLU A 146 12.99 23.63 5.61
CA GLU A 146 14.42 23.43 5.32
C GLU A 146 14.87 22.02 5.68
N MET A 147 14.52 21.52 6.88
CA MET A 147 14.87 20.16 7.29
C MET A 147 14.25 19.11 6.34
N LEU A 148 13.00 19.31 5.93
CA LEU A 148 12.36 18.44 4.96
C LEU A 148 13.07 18.50 3.58
N LYS A 149 13.45 19.70 3.12
CA LYS A 149 14.22 19.86 1.88
C LYS A 149 15.56 19.11 1.94
N GLU A 150 16.27 19.18 3.06
CA GLU A 150 17.50 18.41 3.27
C GLU A 150 17.25 16.90 3.20
N LEU A 151 16.20 16.40 3.85
CA LEU A 151 15.81 14.99 3.78
C LEU A 151 15.47 14.57 2.35
N ILE A 152 14.70 15.37 1.61
CA ILE A 152 14.36 15.11 0.20
C ILE A 152 15.63 15.03 -0.66
N ASN A 153 16.59 15.93 -0.45
CA ASN A 153 17.81 16.01 -1.23
C ASN A 153 18.79 14.85 -0.99
N LYS A 154 18.61 14.07 0.09
CA LYS A 154 19.36 12.82 0.32
C LYS A 154 18.92 11.71 -0.64
N HIS A 155 17.75 11.80 -1.26
CA HIS A 155 17.21 10.77 -2.13
C HIS A 155 17.42 11.11 -3.61
N LYS A 156 17.79 10.10 -4.41
CA LYS A 156 18.04 10.24 -5.86
C LYS A 156 16.76 10.00 -6.68
N SER A 157 16.76 10.50 -7.91
CA SER A 157 15.71 10.22 -8.90
C SER A 157 16.20 9.30 -10.01
N GLY A 158 15.29 8.56 -10.64
CA GLY A 158 15.61 7.69 -11.77
C GLY A 158 16.08 8.44 -13.01
N THR A 159 15.86 9.76 -13.04
CA THR A 159 16.32 10.69 -14.09
C THR A 159 17.68 11.31 -13.81
N ASP A 160 18.27 11.09 -12.62
CA ASP A 160 19.60 11.62 -12.31
C ASP A 160 20.66 10.98 -13.22
N SER A 161 21.58 11.79 -13.76
CA SER A 161 22.53 11.35 -14.80
C SER A 161 23.39 10.16 -14.38
N GLU A 162 23.80 10.10 -13.11
CA GLU A 162 24.52 8.98 -12.51
C GLU A 162 23.68 7.69 -12.50
N ILE A 163 22.40 7.79 -12.11
CA ILE A 163 21.47 6.65 -12.09
C ILE A 163 21.19 6.15 -13.51
N VAL A 164 21.00 7.07 -14.46
CA VAL A 164 20.83 6.74 -15.89
C VAL A 164 22.06 6.01 -16.43
N ALA A 165 23.27 6.45 -16.09
CA ALA A 165 24.51 5.80 -16.51
C ALA A 165 24.65 4.38 -15.95
N ILE A 166 24.33 4.16 -14.67
CA ILE A 166 24.32 2.82 -14.04
C ILE A 166 23.35 1.89 -14.77
N ARG A 167 22.14 2.37 -15.05
CA ARG A 167 21.10 1.57 -15.73
C ARG A 167 21.45 1.22 -17.16
N LYS A 168 22.15 2.13 -17.86
CA LYS A 168 22.71 1.84 -19.18
C LYS A 168 23.70 0.66 -19.10
N GLN A 169 24.61 0.66 -18.13
CA GLN A 169 25.54 -0.46 -17.94
C GLN A 169 24.81 -1.78 -17.64
N ASN A 170 23.76 -1.75 -16.81
CA ASN A 170 22.94 -2.93 -16.55
C ASN A 170 22.23 -3.44 -17.80
N LYS A 171 21.63 -2.55 -18.58
CA LYS A 171 20.99 -2.87 -19.86
C LYS A 171 22.00 -3.51 -20.81
N ASP A 172 23.17 -2.90 -20.98
CA ASP A 172 24.22 -3.40 -21.88
C ASP A 172 24.68 -4.80 -21.46
N ARG A 173 24.83 -5.04 -20.16
CA ARG A 173 25.17 -6.36 -19.60
C ARG A 173 24.08 -7.40 -19.87
N ILE A 174 22.81 -7.06 -19.62
CA ILE A 174 21.66 -7.94 -19.89
C ILE A 174 21.57 -8.28 -21.38
N ILE A 175 21.75 -7.28 -22.26
CA ILE A 175 21.73 -7.47 -23.72
C ILE A 175 22.82 -8.46 -24.15
N ARG A 176 24.05 -8.30 -23.67
CA ARG A 176 25.17 -9.19 -24.01
C ARG A 176 24.88 -10.65 -23.65
N ILE A 177 24.37 -10.88 -22.45
CA ILE A 177 24.01 -12.24 -22.00
C ILE A 177 22.88 -12.82 -22.86
N PHE A 178 21.88 -12.03 -23.23
CA PHE A 178 20.83 -12.52 -24.12
C PHE A 178 21.32 -12.83 -25.54
N ILE A 179 22.27 -12.06 -26.08
CA ILE A 179 22.91 -12.40 -27.36
C ILE A 179 23.52 -13.80 -27.28
N GLU A 180 24.36 -14.05 -26.27
CA GLU A 180 25.02 -15.36 -26.06
C GLU A 180 23.99 -16.51 -25.93
N LYS A 181 22.89 -16.28 -25.22
CA LYS A 181 21.83 -17.28 -25.03
C LYS A 181 21.00 -17.56 -26.27
N ILE A 182 20.75 -16.56 -27.10
CA ILE A 182 20.05 -16.74 -28.38
C ILE A 182 20.97 -17.49 -29.35
N GLU A 183 22.25 -17.11 -29.43
CA GLU A 183 23.23 -17.77 -30.32
C GLU A 183 23.50 -19.23 -29.95
N SER A 184 23.59 -19.53 -28.66
CA SER A 184 23.75 -20.91 -28.18
C SER A 184 22.49 -21.77 -28.33
N GLY A 185 21.35 -21.18 -28.70
CA GLY A 185 20.07 -21.87 -28.76
C GLY A 185 19.44 -22.18 -27.40
N GLU A 186 20.02 -21.69 -26.29
CA GLU A 186 19.45 -21.85 -24.95
C GLU A 186 18.10 -21.11 -24.83
N ILE A 187 17.97 -19.95 -25.49
CA ILE A 187 16.72 -19.21 -25.61
C ILE A 187 16.31 -19.11 -27.07
N VAL A 188 15.23 -19.80 -27.43
CA VAL A 188 14.62 -19.70 -28.76
C VAL A 188 13.32 -18.91 -28.69
N ARG A 189 13.25 -17.80 -29.43
CA ARG A 189 12.03 -16.98 -29.60
C ARG A 189 11.87 -16.65 -31.08
N PRO A 190 10.87 -17.21 -31.78
CA PRO A 190 10.73 -17.03 -33.22
C PRO A 190 10.65 -15.58 -33.69
N ASN A 191 10.06 -14.69 -32.87
CA ASN A 191 9.92 -13.27 -33.20
C ASN A 191 11.17 -12.44 -32.84
N PHE A 192 12.17 -13.04 -32.20
CA PHE A 192 13.37 -12.38 -31.69
C PHE A 192 14.60 -13.28 -31.94
N SER A 193 14.92 -13.49 -33.21
CA SER A 193 16.05 -14.30 -33.67
C SER A 193 16.99 -13.48 -34.54
N PHE A 194 18.29 -13.78 -34.48
CA PHE A 194 19.29 -13.16 -35.35
C PHE A 194 19.29 -13.79 -36.73
N PRO A 195 19.39 -12.99 -37.81
CA PRO A 195 19.72 -13.52 -39.14
C PRO A 195 21.07 -14.25 -39.15
N ASP A 196 21.21 -15.22 -40.05
CA ASP A 196 22.47 -15.97 -40.19
C ASP A 196 23.61 -15.05 -40.65
N GLY A 197 24.79 -15.21 -40.02
CA GLY A 197 26.03 -14.56 -40.46
C GLY A 197 26.22 -13.09 -40.04
N ILE A 198 25.31 -12.49 -39.28
CA ILE A 198 25.48 -11.09 -38.83
C ILE A 198 26.51 -10.97 -37.70
N LEU A 199 27.21 -9.84 -37.68
CA LEU A 199 28.27 -9.51 -36.71
C LEU A 199 27.68 -9.17 -35.34
N PHE A 200 28.54 -9.19 -34.31
CA PHE A 200 28.12 -8.86 -32.94
C PHE A 200 27.50 -7.46 -32.82
N ASP A 201 28.08 -6.45 -33.48
CA ASP A 201 27.57 -5.08 -33.41
C ASP A 201 26.17 -4.94 -34.05
N GLU A 202 25.88 -5.73 -35.08
CA GLU A 202 24.56 -5.80 -35.71
C GLU A 202 23.54 -6.49 -34.79
N LYS A 203 23.94 -7.59 -34.12
CA LYS A 203 23.12 -8.26 -33.08
C LYS A 203 22.82 -7.32 -31.93
N TYR A 204 23.81 -6.56 -31.50
CA TYR A 204 23.70 -5.57 -30.44
C TYR A 204 22.71 -4.46 -30.82
N ALA A 205 22.81 -3.91 -32.03
CA ALA A 205 21.86 -2.93 -32.54
C ALA A 205 20.43 -3.48 -32.57
N LEU A 206 20.25 -4.70 -33.07
CA LEU A 206 18.93 -5.35 -33.13
C LEU A 206 18.33 -5.59 -31.73
N MET A 207 19.16 -6.00 -30.76
CA MET A 207 18.73 -6.11 -29.35
C MET A 207 18.28 -4.77 -28.76
N HIS A 208 18.93 -3.66 -29.15
CA HIS A 208 18.50 -2.32 -28.75
C HIS A 208 17.16 -1.92 -29.35
N GLU A 209 16.87 -2.33 -30.59
CA GLU A 209 15.55 -2.15 -31.21
C GLU A 209 14.50 -2.99 -30.47
N TRP A 210 14.77 -4.28 -30.25
CA TRP A 210 13.88 -5.19 -29.51
C TRP A 210 13.62 -4.73 -28.08
N TRP A 211 14.58 -4.07 -27.44
CA TRP A 211 14.38 -3.48 -26.11
C TRP A 211 13.24 -2.46 -26.06
N ASN A 212 12.90 -1.82 -27.19
CA ASN A 212 11.78 -0.88 -27.27
C ASN A 212 10.43 -1.58 -27.53
N ASP A 213 10.42 -2.89 -27.80
CA ASP A 213 9.20 -3.69 -27.93
C ASP A 213 8.78 -4.26 -26.57
N LYS A 214 7.55 -3.94 -26.14
CA LYS A 214 6.94 -4.52 -24.94
C LYS A 214 6.95 -6.06 -24.93
N SER A 215 6.82 -6.67 -26.10
CA SER A 215 6.73 -8.12 -26.29
C SER A 215 8.06 -8.81 -26.00
N PHE A 216 9.19 -8.15 -26.28
CA PHE A 216 10.52 -8.65 -25.93
C PHE A 216 10.61 -8.87 -24.42
N HIS A 217 10.29 -7.83 -23.64
CA HIS A 217 10.38 -7.90 -22.18
C HIS A 217 9.51 -8.98 -21.54
N LEU A 218 8.33 -9.25 -22.11
CA LEU A 218 7.44 -10.32 -21.62
C LEU A 218 7.93 -11.73 -22.03
N GLN A 219 8.48 -11.88 -23.23
CA GLN A 219 8.97 -13.17 -23.74
C GLN A 219 10.33 -13.58 -23.14
N PHE A 220 11.15 -12.59 -22.79
CA PHE A 220 12.45 -12.74 -22.13
C PHE A 220 12.37 -12.53 -20.60
N ALA A 221 11.15 -12.44 -20.05
CA ALA A 221 10.94 -12.35 -18.62
C ALA A 221 11.53 -13.55 -17.87
N ILE A 222 12.14 -13.24 -16.74
CA ILE A 222 12.95 -14.10 -15.90
C ILE A 222 12.02 -14.80 -14.93
N ARG A 223 12.07 -16.13 -14.92
CA ARG A 223 11.15 -17.01 -14.18
C ARG A 223 11.86 -18.10 -13.37
N ASN A 224 13.19 -18.13 -13.40
CA ASN A 224 14.00 -19.10 -12.67
C ASN A 224 15.26 -18.44 -12.11
N VAL A 225 15.79 -19.03 -11.05
CA VAL A 225 16.91 -18.45 -10.28
C VAL A 225 18.21 -18.44 -11.07
N ARG A 226 18.42 -19.44 -11.94
CA ARG A 226 19.63 -19.51 -12.78
C ARG A 226 19.75 -18.29 -13.69
N LEU A 227 18.70 -17.99 -14.45
CA LEU A 227 18.68 -16.84 -15.35
C LEU A 227 18.73 -15.53 -14.57
N LEU A 228 18.08 -15.45 -13.39
CA LEU A 228 18.21 -14.28 -12.51
C LEU A 228 19.67 -14.02 -12.14
N LYS A 229 20.38 -15.05 -11.66
CA LYS A 229 21.79 -14.96 -11.24
C LYS A 229 22.69 -14.49 -12.38
N GLU A 230 22.52 -15.10 -13.55
CA GLU A 230 23.29 -14.74 -14.74
C GLU A 230 23.02 -13.27 -15.14
N LEU A 231 21.75 -12.88 -15.23
CA LEU A 231 21.33 -11.53 -15.62
C LEU A 231 21.45 -10.47 -14.53
N SER A 232 21.69 -10.81 -13.28
CA SER A 232 21.96 -9.83 -12.23
C SER A 232 23.45 -9.54 -12.06
N GLY A 233 24.33 -10.49 -12.40
CA GLY A 233 25.75 -10.39 -12.07
C GLY A 233 25.95 -10.11 -10.58
N GLU A 234 26.86 -9.20 -10.24
CA GLU A 234 27.20 -8.82 -8.86
C GLU A 234 26.18 -7.87 -8.18
N VAL A 235 25.08 -7.53 -8.87
CA VAL A 235 24.04 -6.62 -8.33
C VAL A 235 23.22 -7.27 -7.22
N ILE A 236 23.19 -8.61 -7.18
CA ILE A 236 22.46 -9.42 -6.20
C ILE A 236 23.46 -10.24 -5.38
N SER A 237 23.23 -10.31 -4.06
CA SER A 237 24.12 -11.04 -3.15
C SER A 237 23.90 -12.56 -3.21
N SER A 238 24.90 -13.33 -2.79
CA SER A 238 24.80 -14.79 -2.73
C SER A 238 23.67 -15.26 -1.81
N GLU A 239 23.46 -14.57 -0.67
CA GLU A 239 22.39 -14.85 0.27
C GLU A 239 21.00 -14.67 -0.38
N THR A 240 20.86 -13.62 -1.20
CA THR A 240 19.61 -13.40 -1.96
C THR A 240 19.38 -14.53 -2.96
N ILE A 241 20.42 -14.98 -3.67
CA ILE A 241 20.32 -16.11 -4.60
C ILE A 241 19.92 -17.41 -3.87
N GLU A 242 20.51 -17.68 -2.70
CA GLU A 242 20.14 -18.85 -1.88
C GLU A 242 18.67 -18.80 -1.45
N LEU A 243 18.19 -17.63 -1.02
CA LEU A 243 16.78 -17.43 -0.68
C LEU A 243 15.86 -17.70 -1.87
N PHE A 244 16.24 -17.25 -3.07
CA PHE A 244 15.50 -17.55 -4.30
C PHE A 244 15.48 -19.05 -4.64
N ILE A 245 16.58 -19.78 -4.38
CA ILE A 245 16.60 -21.25 -4.54
C ILE A 245 15.60 -21.90 -3.57
N ARG A 246 15.50 -21.42 -2.32
CA ARG A 246 14.47 -21.91 -1.39
C ARG A 246 13.06 -21.58 -1.88
N ALA A 247 12.85 -20.36 -2.38
CA ALA A 247 11.56 -19.90 -2.89
C ALA A 247 11.09 -20.73 -4.09
N GLU A 248 11.99 -21.04 -5.02
CA GLU A 248 11.71 -21.92 -6.17
C GLU A 248 11.31 -23.33 -5.71
N LYS A 249 12.01 -23.89 -4.70
CA LYS A 249 11.64 -25.18 -4.09
C LYS A 249 10.28 -25.15 -3.37
N ALA A 250 9.95 -24.03 -2.73
CA ALA A 250 8.66 -23.82 -2.08
C ALA A 250 7.52 -23.54 -3.07
N GLY A 251 7.83 -23.33 -4.36
CA GLY A 251 6.85 -23.02 -5.39
C GLY A 251 6.40 -21.57 -5.43
N VAL A 252 7.13 -20.65 -4.77
CA VAL A 252 6.84 -19.21 -4.83
C VAL A 252 7.04 -18.74 -6.28
N PRO A 253 6.03 -18.15 -6.92
CA PRO A 253 6.17 -17.68 -8.29
C PRO A 253 7.20 -16.56 -8.38
N PHE A 254 7.93 -16.54 -9.49
CA PHE A 254 8.89 -15.47 -9.79
C PHE A 254 8.69 -14.97 -11.23
N PHE A 255 8.61 -13.66 -11.39
CA PHE A 255 8.43 -13.03 -12.70
C PHE A 255 8.98 -11.61 -12.73
N VAL A 256 10.07 -11.43 -13.47
CA VAL A 256 10.78 -10.14 -13.61
C VAL A 256 11.09 -9.90 -15.07
N ASN A 257 10.69 -8.76 -15.61
CA ASN A 257 11.05 -8.41 -16.98
C ASN A 257 12.46 -7.76 -17.05
N PRO A 258 13.17 -7.86 -18.19
CA PRO A 258 14.53 -7.33 -18.35
C PRO A 258 14.66 -5.83 -18.05
N TYR A 259 13.69 -5.02 -18.47
CA TYR A 259 13.69 -3.58 -18.20
C TYR A 259 13.69 -3.30 -16.69
N TYR A 260 12.76 -3.91 -15.94
CA TYR A 260 12.68 -3.65 -14.50
C TYR A 260 13.90 -4.19 -13.74
N LEU A 261 14.48 -5.32 -14.15
CA LEU A 261 15.75 -5.81 -13.60
C LEU A 261 16.88 -4.80 -13.80
N SER A 262 16.92 -4.12 -14.95
CA SER A 262 17.96 -3.13 -15.26
C SER A 262 17.94 -1.92 -14.33
N LEU A 263 16.82 -1.68 -13.62
CA LEU A 263 16.65 -0.53 -12.73
C LEU A 263 17.42 -0.64 -11.41
N LEU A 264 17.83 -1.85 -11.03
CA LEU A 264 18.61 -2.11 -9.82
C LEU A 264 19.97 -1.41 -9.91
N THR A 265 20.33 -0.63 -8.90
CA THR A 265 21.64 0.03 -8.86
C THR A 265 22.65 -0.79 -8.07
N GLY A 266 22.21 -1.52 -7.05
CA GLY A 266 23.07 -2.33 -6.17
C GLY A 266 24.26 -1.57 -5.61
N LYS A 267 25.38 -2.28 -5.43
CA LYS A 267 26.66 -1.73 -4.93
C LYS A 267 27.31 -0.72 -5.89
N LEU A 268 26.74 -0.49 -7.08
CA LEU A 268 27.25 0.48 -8.05
C LEU A 268 26.98 1.93 -7.63
N LEU A 269 26.26 2.15 -6.52
CA LEU A 269 26.13 3.45 -5.86
C LEU A 269 26.71 3.39 -4.42
N PRO A 270 28.05 3.45 -4.24
CA PRO A 270 28.69 3.23 -2.95
C PRO A 270 28.28 4.24 -1.86
N SER A 271 27.89 5.45 -2.26
CA SER A 271 27.43 6.50 -1.34
C SER A 271 26.04 6.24 -0.77
N MET A 272 25.23 5.39 -1.42
CA MET A 272 23.86 5.05 -1.00
C MET A 272 23.56 3.58 -1.37
N PRO A 273 24.21 2.60 -0.71
CA PRO A 273 24.17 1.20 -1.10
C PRO A 273 22.78 0.55 -1.05
N TYR A 274 21.82 1.21 -0.38
CA TYR A 274 20.44 0.75 -0.21
C TYR A 274 19.41 1.66 -0.88
N ALA A 275 19.82 2.58 -1.76
CA ALA A 275 18.90 3.50 -2.45
C ALA A 275 17.82 2.76 -3.28
N ASP A 276 18.16 1.61 -3.87
CA ASP A 276 17.24 0.77 -4.63
C ASP A 276 16.46 -0.24 -3.77
N MET A 277 16.60 -0.20 -2.43
CA MET A 277 15.88 -1.12 -1.54
C MET A 277 14.35 -1.11 -1.74
N PRO A 278 13.68 0.03 -2.01
CA PRO A 278 12.26 0.02 -2.36
C PRO A 278 11.94 -0.81 -3.62
N ILE A 279 12.82 -0.80 -4.63
CA ILE A 279 12.69 -1.65 -5.83
C ILE A 279 12.92 -3.12 -5.44
N ARG A 280 13.94 -3.39 -4.62
CA ARG A 280 14.29 -4.73 -4.15
C ARG A 280 13.16 -5.38 -3.33
N GLN A 281 12.51 -4.66 -2.42
CA GLN A 281 11.38 -5.20 -1.65
C GLN A 281 10.17 -5.55 -2.51
N TYR A 282 10.08 -5.00 -3.72
CA TYR A 282 9.05 -5.36 -4.69
C TYR A 282 9.45 -6.53 -5.58
N LEU A 283 10.74 -6.83 -5.66
CA LEU A 283 11.33 -7.77 -6.59
C LEU A 283 11.79 -9.08 -5.93
N PHE A 284 12.38 -8.97 -4.75
CA PHE A 284 13.04 -10.03 -4.03
C PHE A 284 12.17 -10.55 -2.90
N VAL A 285 11.96 -11.87 -2.94
CA VAL A 285 11.28 -12.61 -1.89
C VAL A 285 11.97 -12.40 -0.54
N SER A 286 11.21 -12.48 0.54
CA SER A 286 11.75 -12.49 1.91
C SER A 286 11.69 -13.89 2.52
N GLU A 287 12.42 -14.12 3.61
CA GLU A 287 12.37 -15.39 4.34
C GLU A 287 10.95 -15.69 4.82
N GLU A 288 10.28 -14.68 5.38
CA GLU A 288 8.93 -14.80 5.92
C GLU A 288 7.89 -15.14 4.85
N LEU A 289 8.03 -14.57 3.64
CA LEU A 289 7.17 -14.97 2.51
C LEU A 289 7.41 -16.43 2.13
N VAL A 290 8.67 -16.85 2.01
CA VAL A 290 9.02 -18.23 1.63
C VAL A 290 8.50 -19.22 2.66
N ASP A 291 8.66 -18.91 3.94
CA ASP A 291 8.27 -19.79 5.04
C ASP A 291 6.74 -19.85 5.23
N ALA A 292 6.03 -18.75 4.95
CA ALA A 292 4.57 -18.71 5.00
C ALA A 292 3.88 -19.27 3.74
N PHE A 293 4.61 -19.40 2.63
CA PHE A 293 4.04 -19.87 1.36
C PHE A 293 3.47 -21.29 1.50
N GLY A 294 2.23 -21.47 1.06
CA GLY A 294 1.41 -22.67 1.33
C GLY A 294 0.32 -22.44 2.38
N THR A 295 0.47 -21.42 3.23
CA THR A 295 -0.48 -21.09 4.31
C THR A 295 -1.08 -19.69 4.24
N ILE A 296 -0.69 -18.89 3.23
CA ILE A 296 -1.18 -17.52 3.06
C ILE A 296 -2.69 -17.54 2.82
N VAL A 297 -3.42 -16.72 3.56
CA VAL A 297 -4.87 -16.53 3.41
C VAL A 297 -5.19 -15.13 2.92
N ALA A 298 -6.37 -14.97 2.33
CA ALA A 298 -6.83 -13.67 1.84
C ALA A 298 -6.99 -12.69 3.01
N TRP A 299 -6.36 -11.51 2.90
CA TRP A 299 -6.52 -10.43 3.86
C TRP A 299 -7.92 -9.82 3.78
N GLU A 300 -8.46 -9.64 2.58
CA GLU A 300 -9.79 -9.10 2.37
C GLU A 300 -10.85 -10.19 2.32
N LYS A 301 -11.74 -10.21 3.32
CA LYS A 301 -12.85 -11.17 3.40
C LYS A 301 -13.86 -10.97 2.27
N GLU A 302 -14.03 -9.73 1.80
CA GLU A 302 -14.96 -9.35 0.74
C GLU A 302 -14.61 -9.94 -0.63
N ASP A 303 -13.37 -10.39 -0.82
CA ASP A 303 -12.91 -10.99 -2.06
C ASP A 303 -13.20 -12.49 -2.13
N ILE A 304 -13.72 -13.10 -1.06
CA ILE A 304 -14.31 -14.44 -1.08
C ILE A 304 -15.73 -14.32 -1.63
N VAL A 305 -15.89 -14.59 -2.93
CA VAL A 305 -17.14 -14.40 -3.66
C VAL A 305 -17.77 -15.75 -4.03
N VAL A 306 -19.06 -15.91 -3.71
CA VAL A 306 -19.90 -16.99 -4.22
C VAL A 306 -21.03 -16.36 -5.04
N PRO A 307 -21.13 -16.62 -6.36
CA PRO A 307 -22.14 -15.98 -7.21
C PRO A 307 -23.55 -16.15 -6.68
N GLY A 308 -24.34 -15.07 -6.68
CA GLY A 308 -25.70 -15.08 -6.16
C GLY A 308 -25.83 -15.03 -4.64
N LYS A 309 -24.71 -15.06 -3.88
CA LYS A 309 -24.69 -14.83 -2.43
C LYS A 309 -24.01 -13.49 -2.10
N PRO A 310 -24.38 -12.83 -0.97
CA PRO A 310 -23.67 -11.64 -0.53
C PRO A 310 -22.24 -11.99 -0.11
N ASN A 311 -21.26 -11.17 -0.51
CA ASN A 311 -19.92 -11.22 0.05
C ASN A 311 -19.88 -10.60 1.46
N ALA A 312 -18.71 -10.52 2.10
CA ALA A 312 -18.58 -9.95 3.45
C ALA A 312 -19.03 -8.48 3.56
N ALA A 313 -19.08 -7.74 2.45
CA ALA A 313 -19.64 -6.38 2.39
C ALA A 313 -21.11 -6.33 1.96
N GLY A 314 -21.81 -7.48 1.89
CA GLY A 314 -23.23 -7.59 1.57
C GLY A 314 -23.58 -7.52 0.09
N TRP A 315 -22.60 -7.43 -0.81
CA TRP A 315 -22.83 -7.31 -2.25
C TRP A 315 -23.00 -8.67 -2.91
N ILE A 316 -24.06 -8.83 -3.69
CA ILE A 316 -24.35 -10.03 -4.50
C ILE A 316 -23.68 -9.85 -5.85
N LEU A 317 -22.65 -10.64 -6.14
CA LEU A 317 -21.87 -10.51 -7.37
C LEU A 317 -22.24 -11.61 -8.38
N PRO A 318 -22.25 -11.30 -9.69
CA PRO A 318 -22.64 -12.26 -10.73
C PRO A 318 -21.51 -13.21 -11.14
N THR A 319 -20.27 -12.91 -10.75
CA THR A 319 -19.08 -13.68 -11.12
C THR A 319 -18.13 -13.80 -9.93
N GLU A 320 -17.37 -14.90 -9.85
CA GLU A 320 -16.39 -15.14 -8.79
C GLU A 320 -15.17 -14.19 -8.85
N HIS A 321 -14.65 -13.88 -10.04
CA HIS A 321 -13.31 -13.28 -10.17
C HIS A 321 -13.23 -12.04 -11.07
N ASN A 322 -14.29 -11.72 -11.82
CA ASN A 322 -14.26 -10.65 -12.81
C ASN A 322 -14.87 -9.34 -12.29
N LEU A 323 -15.55 -9.38 -11.14
CA LEU A 323 -16.17 -8.24 -10.50
C LEU A 323 -15.90 -8.28 -9.00
N HIS A 324 -15.34 -7.21 -8.44
CA HIS A 324 -15.21 -7.03 -7.00
C HIS A 324 -15.92 -5.76 -6.56
N ARG A 325 -16.68 -5.84 -5.46
CA ARG A 325 -17.36 -4.68 -4.87
C ARG A 325 -17.23 -4.71 -3.36
N ARG A 326 -16.79 -3.58 -2.81
CA ARG A 326 -16.68 -3.33 -1.37
C ARG A 326 -17.48 -2.10 -0.97
N TYR A 327 -17.50 -1.08 -1.83
CA TYR A 327 -18.19 0.18 -1.60
C TYR A 327 -19.45 0.32 -2.47
N PRO A 328 -20.43 1.14 -2.07
CA PRO A 328 -21.61 1.41 -2.87
C PRO A 328 -21.31 2.01 -4.24
N GLU A 329 -20.40 2.98 -4.31
CA GLU A 329 -20.27 3.84 -5.49
C GLU A 329 -19.29 3.29 -6.56
N VAL A 330 -18.49 2.28 -6.22
CA VAL A 330 -17.44 1.74 -7.09
C VAL A 330 -17.45 0.22 -7.08
N ALA A 331 -17.31 -0.36 -8.27
CA ALA A 331 -16.95 -1.75 -8.46
C ALA A 331 -15.73 -1.85 -9.39
N ILE A 332 -14.99 -2.94 -9.23
CA ILE A 332 -13.78 -3.26 -9.98
C ILE A 332 -14.11 -4.29 -11.05
N ILE A 333 -13.69 -4.04 -12.28
CA ILE A 333 -13.68 -5.03 -13.37
C ILE A 333 -12.27 -5.62 -13.48
N ILE A 334 -12.19 -6.94 -13.45
CA ILE A 334 -10.98 -7.70 -13.76
C ILE A 334 -11.19 -8.40 -15.12
N PRO A 335 -10.52 -7.95 -16.20
CA PRO A 335 -10.63 -8.60 -17.50
C PRO A 335 -10.23 -10.07 -17.42
N ASP A 336 -11.01 -10.95 -18.05
CA ASP A 336 -10.74 -12.40 -18.06
C ASP A 336 -9.59 -12.80 -19.00
N SER A 337 -9.06 -11.83 -19.75
CA SER A 337 -7.97 -11.97 -20.70
C SER A 337 -6.60 -11.87 -20.01
N MET A 338 -5.58 -11.40 -20.75
CA MET A 338 -4.27 -11.03 -20.22
C MET A 338 -4.33 -9.97 -19.09
N GLY A 339 -5.46 -9.28 -18.88
CA GLY A 339 -5.63 -8.32 -17.79
C GLY A 339 -5.55 -8.91 -16.37
N ARG A 340 -5.56 -10.25 -16.23
CA ARG A 340 -5.22 -10.94 -14.96
C ARG A 340 -3.71 -10.98 -14.69
N ALA A 341 -2.89 -10.87 -15.73
CA ALA A 341 -1.44 -10.89 -15.61
C ALA A 341 -0.87 -9.51 -15.29
N CYS A 342 0.34 -9.51 -14.73
CA CYS A 342 1.11 -8.32 -14.42
C CYS A 342 2.36 -8.25 -15.32
N GLY A 343 2.90 -7.04 -15.53
CA GLY A 343 4.22 -6.86 -16.17
C GLY A 343 5.42 -7.23 -15.29
N GLY A 344 5.16 -7.56 -14.02
CA GLY A 344 6.11 -7.95 -12.96
C GLY A 344 5.32 -8.55 -11.79
N LEU A 345 5.90 -9.46 -10.99
CA LEU A 345 5.28 -9.88 -9.73
C LEU A 345 5.77 -9.01 -8.58
N CYS A 346 4.87 -8.26 -7.95
CA CYS A 346 5.15 -7.62 -6.67
C CYS A 346 5.25 -8.71 -5.58
N VAL A 347 6.32 -8.70 -4.78
CA VAL A 347 6.44 -9.57 -3.59
C VAL A 347 5.29 -9.32 -2.60
N SER A 348 4.95 -8.05 -2.38
CA SER A 348 3.81 -7.62 -1.56
C SER A 348 2.44 -7.71 -2.26
N CYS A 349 2.30 -8.54 -3.29
CA CYS A 349 1.05 -8.66 -4.04
C CYS A 349 -0.10 -9.11 -3.13
N GLN A 350 -1.18 -8.34 -3.13
CA GLN A 350 -2.38 -8.60 -2.33
C GLN A 350 -3.10 -9.91 -2.71
N ARG A 351 -2.74 -10.49 -3.86
CA ARG A 351 -3.30 -11.75 -4.37
C ARG A 351 -2.29 -12.89 -4.33
N MET A 352 -1.24 -12.79 -3.51
CA MET A 352 -0.24 -13.87 -3.35
C MET A 352 -0.89 -15.20 -2.95
N PHE A 353 -1.95 -15.15 -2.13
CA PHE A 353 -2.75 -16.33 -1.76
C PHE A 353 -3.39 -17.04 -2.98
N ASP A 354 -3.77 -16.30 -4.03
CA ASP A 354 -4.36 -16.89 -5.24
C ASP A 354 -3.29 -17.50 -6.17
N PHE A 355 -2.06 -16.98 -6.13
CA PHE A 355 -0.93 -17.64 -6.78
C PHE A 355 -0.61 -18.97 -6.09
N GLN A 356 -0.58 -19.00 -4.75
CA GLN A 356 -0.40 -20.23 -3.97
C GLN A 356 -1.46 -21.29 -4.28
N ARG A 357 -2.72 -20.87 -4.49
CA ARG A 357 -3.83 -21.77 -4.89
C ARG A 357 -3.78 -22.21 -6.35
N GLY A 358 -2.89 -21.64 -7.17
CA GLY A 358 -2.81 -21.89 -8.61
C GLY A 358 -3.89 -21.21 -9.45
N ASN A 359 -4.72 -20.34 -8.85
CA ASN A 359 -5.77 -19.57 -9.53
C ASN A 359 -5.18 -18.43 -10.38
N LEU A 360 -4.00 -17.94 -10.00
CA LEU A 360 -3.19 -17.00 -10.77
C LEU A 360 -1.85 -17.64 -11.12
N ASN A 361 -1.39 -17.43 -12.35
CA ASN A 361 -0.06 -17.83 -12.79
C ASN A 361 0.41 -16.94 -13.95
N PHE A 362 1.72 -16.99 -14.25
CA PHE A 362 2.32 -16.30 -15.41
C PHE A 362 2.30 -17.15 -16.70
N GLU A 363 1.62 -18.31 -16.66
CA GLU A 363 1.42 -19.22 -17.79
C GLU A 363 -0.02 -19.12 -18.30
N LEU A 364 -0.27 -18.04 -19.03
CA LEU A 364 -1.59 -17.59 -19.49
C LEU A 364 -2.40 -18.65 -20.25
N THR A 365 -1.73 -19.60 -20.91
CA THR A 365 -2.38 -20.71 -21.64
C THR A 365 -3.08 -21.70 -20.71
N LYS A 366 -2.68 -21.78 -19.44
CA LYS A 366 -3.29 -22.64 -18.40
C LYS A 366 -4.52 -22.03 -17.73
N LEU A 367 -4.80 -20.73 -17.94
CA LEU A 367 -5.91 -20.00 -17.30
C LEU A 367 -7.21 -19.99 -18.14
N LYS A 368 -7.37 -20.88 -19.12
CA LYS A 368 -8.53 -20.89 -20.02
C LYS A 368 -9.84 -21.10 -19.25
N THR A 369 -10.78 -20.17 -19.43
CA THR A 369 -12.08 -20.17 -18.77
C THR A 369 -13.15 -20.92 -19.56
N ARG A 370 -14.23 -21.33 -18.89
CA ARG A 370 -15.36 -22.10 -19.46
C ARG A 370 -16.31 -21.28 -20.35
N LEU A 371 -16.39 -19.96 -20.14
CA LEU A 371 -17.28 -19.04 -20.87
C LEU A 371 -16.47 -18.08 -21.74
N LYS A 372 -17.02 -17.65 -22.88
CA LYS A 372 -16.34 -16.67 -23.75
C LYS A 372 -16.34 -15.30 -23.09
N TRP A 373 -15.26 -14.54 -23.27
CA TRP A 373 -15.11 -13.21 -22.68
C TRP A 373 -16.27 -12.26 -23.03
N SER A 374 -16.79 -12.33 -24.25
CA SER A 374 -17.92 -11.50 -24.69
C SER A 374 -19.20 -11.73 -23.87
N GLU A 375 -19.47 -12.98 -23.49
CA GLU A 375 -20.65 -13.34 -22.69
C GLU A 375 -20.48 -12.81 -21.26
N LYS A 376 -19.29 -12.98 -20.67
CA LYS A 376 -18.95 -12.43 -19.35
C LYS A 376 -19.03 -10.91 -19.33
N LEU A 377 -18.46 -10.24 -20.34
CA LEU A 377 -18.49 -8.78 -20.42
C LEU A 377 -19.93 -8.26 -20.46
N SER A 378 -20.83 -8.93 -21.18
CA SER A 378 -22.27 -8.60 -21.18
C SER A 378 -22.88 -8.68 -19.79
N ILE A 379 -22.62 -9.77 -19.04
CA ILE A 379 -23.09 -9.95 -17.66
C ILE A 379 -22.56 -8.84 -16.73
N LEU A 380 -21.28 -8.48 -16.87
CA LEU A 380 -20.68 -7.39 -16.10
C LEU A 380 -21.35 -6.05 -16.42
N MET A 381 -21.56 -5.74 -17.69
CA MET A 381 -22.24 -4.50 -18.10
C MET A 381 -23.68 -4.45 -17.59
N ASP A 382 -24.41 -5.56 -17.63
CA ASP A 382 -25.78 -5.64 -17.10
C ASP A 382 -25.84 -5.33 -15.59
N TYR A 383 -24.85 -5.81 -14.84
CA TYR A 383 -24.70 -5.50 -13.42
C TYR A 383 -24.53 -3.98 -13.19
N TYR A 384 -23.60 -3.33 -13.90
CA TYR A 384 -23.43 -1.87 -13.78
C TYR A 384 -24.66 -1.10 -14.27
N GLU A 385 -25.31 -1.55 -15.34
CA GLU A 385 -26.48 -0.89 -15.93
C GLU A 385 -27.65 -0.85 -14.95
N LYS A 386 -27.91 -1.97 -14.28
CA LYS A 386 -29.04 -2.16 -13.37
C LYS A 386 -28.75 -1.75 -11.93
N ASP A 387 -27.50 -1.45 -11.58
CA ASP A 387 -27.18 -1.05 -10.22
C ASP A 387 -27.65 0.38 -9.89
N SER A 388 -28.13 0.60 -8.68
CA SER A 388 -28.66 1.88 -8.21
C SER A 388 -27.60 2.88 -7.77
N GLN A 389 -26.41 2.41 -7.34
CA GLN A 389 -25.43 3.24 -6.62
C GLN A 389 -24.10 3.42 -7.37
N LEU A 390 -23.74 2.52 -8.29
CA LEU A 390 -22.46 2.57 -8.99
C LEU A 390 -22.30 3.83 -9.86
N ARG A 391 -21.18 4.54 -9.67
CA ARG A 391 -20.76 5.75 -10.41
C ARG A 391 -19.37 5.63 -11.04
N ASP A 392 -18.60 4.65 -10.60
CA ASP A 392 -17.17 4.51 -10.87
C ASP A 392 -16.83 3.11 -11.35
N VAL A 393 -16.26 3.02 -12.54
CA VAL A 393 -15.73 1.79 -13.11
C VAL A 393 -14.21 1.80 -12.98
N LEU A 394 -13.66 0.94 -12.13
CA LEU A 394 -12.21 0.72 -12.05
C LEU A 394 -11.85 -0.58 -12.79
N ILE A 395 -11.15 -0.46 -13.92
CA ILE A 395 -10.57 -1.61 -14.61
C ILE A 395 -9.18 -1.85 -14.00
N THR A 396 -8.99 -3.03 -13.41
CA THR A 396 -7.68 -3.48 -12.87
C THR A 396 -7.63 -5.01 -12.93
N GLY A 397 -6.98 -5.67 -11.97
CA GLY A 397 -6.74 -7.10 -11.94
C GLY A 397 -5.29 -7.32 -11.61
N GLY A 398 -4.56 -7.96 -12.52
CA GLY A 398 -3.10 -7.80 -12.57
C GLY A 398 -2.73 -6.40 -12.96
N ASP A 399 -3.10 -6.02 -14.16
CA ASP A 399 -2.83 -4.71 -14.71
C ASP A 399 -3.77 -4.43 -15.90
N ALA A 400 -4.45 -3.28 -15.90
CA ALA A 400 -5.40 -2.94 -16.94
C ALA A 400 -4.75 -2.90 -18.34
N LEU A 401 -3.52 -2.38 -18.43
CA LEU A 401 -2.81 -2.19 -19.69
C LEU A 401 -2.07 -3.45 -20.17
N MET A 402 -2.10 -4.55 -19.41
CA MET A 402 -1.68 -5.87 -19.94
C MET A 402 -2.67 -6.42 -20.97
N SER A 403 -3.90 -5.90 -21.03
CA SER A 403 -4.82 -6.17 -22.14
C SER A 403 -4.24 -5.64 -23.45
N SER A 404 -4.42 -6.40 -24.54
CA SER A 404 -4.14 -5.88 -25.89
C SER A 404 -5.02 -4.67 -26.21
N ASP A 405 -4.57 -3.81 -27.12
CA ASP A 405 -5.33 -2.60 -27.49
C ASP A 405 -6.74 -2.96 -27.98
N ALA A 406 -6.89 -3.97 -28.83
CA ALA A 406 -8.20 -4.45 -29.28
C ALA A 406 -9.09 -4.95 -28.13
N THR A 407 -8.52 -5.64 -27.14
CA THR A 407 -9.30 -6.12 -25.97
C THR A 407 -9.74 -4.95 -25.10
N LEU A 408 -8.83 -4.01 -24.85
CA LEU A 408 -9.13 -2.81 -24.06
C LEU A 408 -10.19 -1.96 -24.76
N GLU A 409 -10.07 -1.75 -26.07
CA GLU A 409 -11.07 -1.02 -26.87
C GLU A 409 -12.45 -1.65 -26.77
N ASN A 410 -12.56 -2.99 -26.87
CA ASN A 410 -13.83 -3.69 -26.72
C ASN A 410 -14.47 -3.45 -25.34
N ILE A 411 -13.68 -3.52 -24.26
CA ILE A 411 -14.17 -3.26 -22.89
C ILE A 411 -14.65 -1.83 -22.74
N LEU A 412 -13.85 -0.87 -23.22
CA LEU A 412 -14.14 0.55 -23.14
C LEU A 412 -15.40 0.92 -23.95
N ASN A 413 -15.56 0.38 -25.16
CA ASN A 413 -16.77 0.57 -25.97
C ASN A 413 -18.01 -0.03 -25.29
N ALA A 414 -17.89 -1.19 -24.65
CA ALA A 414 -18.99 -1.81 -23.90
C ALA A 414 -19.44 -0.92 -22.72
N ILE A 415 -18.49 -0.29 -22.02
CA ILE A 415 -18.77 0.66 -20.93
C ILE A 415 -19.52 1.88 -21.46
N VAL A 416 -19.11 2.47 -22.59
CA VAL A 416 -19.81 3.60 -23.21
C VAL A 416 -21.26 3.22 -23.54
N ALA A 417 -21.45 2.07 -24.22
CA ALA A 417 -22.78 1.60 -24.59
C ALA A 417 -23.68 1.36 -23.36
N MET A 418 -23.12 0.77 -22.30
CA MET A 418 -23.81 0.57 -21.03
C MET A 418 -24.21 1.89 -20.37
N ALA A 419 -23.28 2.86 -20.30
CA ALA A 419 -23.55 4.17 -19.72
C ALA A 419 -24.69 4.89 -20.45
N ILE A 420 -24.71 4.84 -21.79
CA ILE A 420 -25.80 5.42 -22.60
C ILE A 420 -27.14 4.77 -22.24
N ARG A 421 -27.22 3.43 -22.21
CA ARG A 421 -28.46 2.72 -21.87
C ARG A 421 -28.93 3.02 -20.44
N LYS A 422 -28.00 3.08 -19.49
CA LYS A 422 -28.28 3.42 -18.10
C LYS A 422 -28.91 4.81 -17.96
N ARG A 423 -28.37 5.80 -18.69
CA ARG A 423 -28.90 7.18 -18.74
C ARG A 423 -30.27 7.23 -19.41
N ALA A 424 -30.44 6.55 -20.55
CA ALA A 424 -31.73 6.46 -21.22
C ALA A 424 -32.81 5.85 -20.31
N ALA A 425 -32.46 4.81 -19.53
CA ALA A 425 -33.37 4.22 -18.57
C ALA A 425 -33.74 5.19 -17.43
N ASN A 426 -32.84 6.08 -17.01
CA ASN A 426 -33.12 7.11 -15.99
C ASN A 426 -34.13 8.15 -16.45
N VAL A 427 -34.25 8.44 -17.75
CA VAL A 427 -35.26 9.37 -18.29
C VAL A 427 -36.66 8.91 -17.90
N ASN A 428 -36.91 7.60 -17.88
CA ASN A 428 -38.21 7.02 -17.57
C ASN A 428 -38.44 6.76 -16.07
N ARG A 429 -37.44 7.00 -15.22
CA ARG A 429 -37.56 6.85 -13.76
C ARG A 429 -38.00 8.17 -13.14
N ALA A 430 -38.96 8.08 -12.22
CA ALA A 430 -39.41 9.21 -11.40
C ALA A 430 -38.26 9.78 -10.55
N GLU A 431 -38.41 11.03 -10.12
CA GLU A 431 -37.46 11.68 -9.20
C GLU A 431 -37.36 10.89 -7.88
N GLY A 432 -36.16 10.82 -7.30
CA GLY A 432 -35.88 9.98 -6.14
C GLY A 432 -35.89 8.46 -6.40
N ARG A 433 -36.19 8.01 -7.64
CA ARG A 433 -36.10 6.60 -8.07
C ARG A 433 -35.03 6.37 -9.13
N LYS A 434 -34.31 7.41 -9.57
CA LYS A 434 -33.24 7.30 -10.56
C LYS A 434 -32.03 6.55 -9.99
N TYR A 435 -31.31 5.88 -10.88
CA TYR A 435 -30.06 5.19 -10.54
C TYR A 435 -28.89 6.14 -10.74
N ALA A 436 -27.81 5.96 -9.99
CA ALA A 436 -26.61 6.75 -10.17
C ALA A 436 -26.01 6.56 -11.56
N GLU A 437 -25.65 7.64 -12.26
CA GLU A 437 -24.98 7.54 -13.57
C GLU A 437 -23.49 7.28 -13.41
N ILE A 438 -22.88 6.60 -14.38
CA ILE A 438 -21.43 6.42 -14.41
C ILE A 438 -20.80 7.77 -14.77
N THR A 439 -20.07 8.36 -13.83
CA THR A 439 -19.38 9.65 -14.03
C THR A 439 -17.87 9.49 -14.12
N ARG A 440 -17.33 8.35 -13.68
CA ARG A 440 -15.90 8.11 -13.57
C ARG A 440 -15.49 6.76 -14.16
N ILE A 441 -14.37 6.76 -14.86
CA ILE A 441 -13.63 5.57 -15.24
C ILE A 441 -12.17 5.67 -14.82
N ARG A 442 -11.61 4.54 -14.37
CA ARG A 442 -10.23 4.44 -13.92
C ARG A 442 -9.55 3.20 -14.50
N LEU A 443 -8.28 3.35 -14.88
CA LEU A 443 -7.40 2.25 -15.26
C LEU A 443 -6.31 2.10 -14.19
N GLY A 444 -6.27 0.98 -13.48
CA GLY A 444 -5.16 0.64 -12.58
C GLY A 444 -4.05 -0.06 -13.35
N THR A 445 -2.84 0.52 -13.38
CA THR A 445 -1.72 -0.04 -14.14
C THR A 445 -0.38 0.34 -13.52
N ARG A 446 0.52 -0.65 -13.38
CA ARG A 446 1.93 -0.43 -13.04
C ARG A 446 2.81 -0.44 -14.29
N LEU A 447 2.28 -0.60 -15.50
CA LEU A 447 3.11 -0.68 -16.71
C LEU A 447 3.98 0.55 -16.99
N PRO A 448 3.62 1.81 -16.63
CA PRO A 448 4.57 2.91 -16.74
C PRO A 448 5.88 2.69 -15.94
N VAL A 449 5.82 1.84 -14.91
CA VAL A 449 6.96 1.45 -14.05
C VAL A 449 7.58 0.13 -14.51
N TYR A 450 6.78 -0.89 -14.80
CA TYR A 450 7.29 -2.21 -15.14
C TYR A 450 7.69 -2.34 -16.60
N LEU A 451 7.00 -1.66 -17.50
CA LEU A 451 7.10 -1.86 -18.94
C LEU A 451 6.63 -0.59 -19.70
N PRO A 452 7.34 0.54 -19.59
CA PRO A 452 6.92 1.80 -20.21
C PRO A 452 6.75 1.69 -21.73
N GLN A 453 7.43 0.73 -22.37
CA GLN A 453 7.27 0.39 -23.79
C GLN A 453 5.83 -0.03 -24.17
N ARG A 454 4.97 -0.36 -23.20
CA ARG A 454 3.54 -0.61 -23.44
C ARG A 454 2.80 0.65 -23.92
N ILE A 455 3.28 1.83 -23.54
CA ILE A 455 2.63 3.10 -23.83
C ILE A 455 3.06 3.57 -25.21
N THR A 456 2.27 3.21 -26.23
CA THR A 456 2.54 3.51 -27.63
C THR A 456 1.55 4.56 -28.19
N PRO A 457 1.87 5.23 -29.31
CA PRO A 457 0.96 6.20 -29.94
C PRO A 457 -0.44 5.63 -30.26
N GLU A 458 -0.52 4.35 -30.60
CA GLU A 458 -1.78 3.64 -30.89
C GLU A 458 -2.65 3.52 -29.63
N LEU A 459 -2.05 3.17 -28.49
CA LEU A 459 -2.75 3.15 -27.20
C LEU A 459 -3.26 4.54 -26.84
N ILE A 460 -2.44 5.58 -27.02
CA ILE A 460 -2.84 6.97 -26.73
C ILE A 460 -4.02 7.39 -27.60
N THR A 461 -3.98 7.05 -28.89
CA THR A 461 -5.08 7.32 -29.83
C THR A 461 -6.38 6.63 -29.38
N LEU A 462 -6.31 5.37 -28.98
CA LEU A 462 -7.42 4.62 -28.42
C LEU A 462 -8.00 5.30 -27.17
N LEU A 463 -7.15 5.66 -26.20
CA LEU A 463 -7.57 6.30 -24.94
C LEU A 463 -8.21 7.68 -25.17
N LYS A 464 -7.68 8.46 -26.13
CA LYS A 464 -8.22 9.76 -26.52
C LYS A 464 -9.59 9.62 -27.19
N ASN A 465 -9.72 8.69 -28.15
CA ASN A 465 -10.98 8.43 -28.83
C ASN A 465 -12.06 7.92 -27.87
N PHE A 466 -11.70 7.02 -26.95
CA PHE A 466 -12.62 6.58 -25.91
C PHE A 466 -13.08 7.74 -25.02
N ARG A 467 -12.15 8.59 -24.53
CA ARG A 467 -12.48 9.73 -23.68
C ARG A 467 -13.55 10.61 -24.32
N LEU A 468 -13.39 10.96 -25.59
CA LEU A 468 -14.36 11.78 -26.33
C LEU A 468 -15.75 11.11 -26.38
N LYS A 469 -15.83 9.84 -26.80
CA LYS A 469 -17.10 9.08 -26.83
C LYS A 469 -17.75 8.95 -25.45
N ALA A 470 -16.94 8.75 -24.42
CA ALA A 470 -17.40 8.56 -23.05
C ALA A 470 -17.92 9.87 -22.44
N MET A 471 -17.37 11.02 -22.82
CA MET A 471 -17.89 12.34 -22.43
C MET A 471 -19.31 12.55 -22.96
N ASP A 472 -19.59 12.19 -24.22
CA ASP A 472 -20.95 12.23 -24.78
C ASP A 472 -21.91 11.30 -24.01
N ALA A 473 -21.38 10.17 -23.52
CA ALA A 473 -22.10 9.26 -22.65
C ALA A 473 -22.25 9.74 -21.19
N GLY A 474 -21.71 10.91 -20.82
CA GLY A 474 -21.87 11.53 -19.49
C GLY A 474 -20.76 11.21 -18.48
N ILE A 475 -19.71 10.49 -18.92
CA ILE A 475 -18.53 10.20 -18.09
C ILE A 475 -17.59 11.40 -18.18
N THR A 476 -17.32 12.07 -17.06
CA THR A 476 -16.54 13.32 -17.04
C THR A 476 -15.18 13.18 -16.37
N GLN A 477 -14.94 12.09 -15.64
CA GLN A 477 -13.71 11.87 -14.89
C GLN A 477 -12.95 10.64 -15.41
N PHE A 478 -11.72 10.85 -15.87
CA PHE A 478 -10.86 9.81 -16.48
C PHE A 478 -9.53 9.76 -15.75
N PHE A 479 -9.25 8.65 -15.07
CA PHE A 479 -7.99 8.49 -14.32
C PHE A 479 -7.19 7.28 -14.76
N ILE A 480 -5.86 7.43 -14.78
CA ILE A 480 -4.91 6.33 -14.81
C ILE A 480 -4.23 6.31 -13.44
N GLN A 481 -4.32 5.18 -12.75
CA GLN A 481 -3.76 4.99 -11.42
C GLN A 481 -2.48 4.15 -11.55
N THR A 482 -1.35 4.83 -11.43
CA THR A 482 -0.01 4.27 -11.43
C THR A 482 0.40 3.76 -10.06
N HIS A 483 1.52 3.03 -10.03
CA HIS A 483 2.04 2.36 -8.85
C HIS A 483 3.57 2.49 -8.78
N PHE A 484 4.04 3.73 -8.64
CA PHE A 484 5.44 4.08 -8.35
C PHE A 484 5.67 4.04 -6.85
N GLU A 485 6.79 3.43 -6.46
CA GLU A 485 7.19 3.13 -5.09
C GLU A 485 8.42 3.91 -4.65
N THR A 486 9.21 4.41 -5.60
CA THR A 486 10.40 5.24 -5.33
C THR A 486 10.66 6.19 -6.49
N SER A 487 11.26 7.35 -6.22
CA SER A 487 11.69 8.29 -7.26
C SER A 487 12.68 7.66 -8.24
N LEU A 488 13.39 6.60 -7.84
CA LEU A 488 14.24 5.82 -8.74
C LEU A 488 13.44 5.14 -9.86
N GLU A 489 12.17 4.80 -9.69
CA GLU A 489 11.36 4.19 -10.76
C GLU A 489 10.95 5.21 -11.84
N ILE A 490 11.13 6.51 -11.60
CA ILE A 490 10.87 7.57 -12.59
C ILE A 490 12.07 7.64 -13.53
N THR A 491 12.10 6.75 -14.52
CA THR A 491 13.15 6.71 -15.56
C THR A 491 12.79 7.61 -16.74
N PRO A 492 13.74 7.95 -17.62
CA PRO A 492 13.42 8.68 -18.86
C PRO A 492 12.30 8.03 -19.69
N GLU A 493 12.28 6.70 -19.79
CA GLU A 493 11.22 5.95 -20.46
C GLU A 493 9.87 6.08 -19.74
N ALA A 494 9.86 6.04 -18.40
CA ALA A 494 8.66 6.25 -17.60
C ALA A 494 8.14 7.69 -17.73
N VAL A 495 9.02 8.70 -17.78
CA VAL A 495 8.65 10.10 -18.01
C VAL A 495 7.93 10.24 -19.35
N ASN A 496 8.51 9.72 -20.44
CA ASN A 496 7.88 9.74 -21.76
C ASN A 496 6.52 9.01 -21.77
N ALA A 497 6.44 7.85 -21.08
CA ALA A 497 5.18 7.13 -20.93
C ALA A 497 4.11 7.97 -20.20
N ILE A 498 4.47 8.68 -19.13
CA ILE A 498 3.55 9.57 -18.41
C ILE A 498 3.11 10.76 -19.28
N GLU A 499 4.04 11.41 -19.98
CA GLU A 499 3.73 12.52 -20.90
C GLU A 499 2.72 12.08 -21.98
N MET A 500 2.94 10.90 -22.57
CA MET A 500 2.02 10.30 -23.53
C MET A 500 0.64 10.05 -22.93
N LEU A 501 0.55 9.48 -21.71
CA LEU A 501 -0.72 9.26 -21.03
C LEU A 501 -1.47 10.55 -20.71
N LEU A 502 -0.76 11.60 -20.27
CA LEU A 502 -1.34 12.92 -20.02
C LEU A 502 -1.88 13.53 -21.33
N SER A 503 -1.18 13.34 -22.45
CA SER A 503 -1.62 13.83 -23.77
C SER A 503 -2.94 13.21 -24.26
N ALA A 504 -3.36 12.06 -23.70
CA ALA A 504 -4.67 11.47 -23.96
C ALA A 504 -5.82 12.25 -23.29
N GLY A 505 -5.51 13.25 -22.45
CA GLY A 505 -6.48 14.03 -21.67
C GLY A 505 -6.96 13.31 -20.40
N TRP A 506 -6.23 12.30 -19.95
CA TRP A 506 -6.50 11.57 -18.70
C TRP A 506 -5.68 12.16 -17.55
N ILE A 507 -6.19 12.09 -16.34
CA ILE A 507 -5.41 12.41 -15.15
C ILE A 507 -4.62 11.20 -14.73
N VAL A 508 -3.31 11.37 -14.60
CA VAL A 508 -2.45 10.35 -14.01
C VAL A 508 -2.31 10.60 -12.51
N SER A 509 -2.55 9.56 -11.73
CA SER A 509 -2.44 9.58 -10.27
C SER A 509 -1.60 8.42 -9.77
N ASN A 510 -0.88 8.57 -8.66
CA ASN A 510 -0.07 7.49 -8.11
C ASN A 510 -0.62 6.93 -6.79
N GLN A 511 -0.55 5.60 -6.66
CA GLN A 511 -0.74 4.88 -5.40
C GLN A 511 0.61 4.26 -5.00
N GLN A 512 1.02 4.47 -3.75
CA GLN A 512 2.25 3.93 -3.19
C GLN A 512 1.92 2.97 -2.04
N VAL A 513 2.72 1.92 -1.84
CA VAL A 513 2.71 1.13 -0.61
C VAL A 513 3.88 1.55 0.27
N PHE A 514 3.58 1.88 1.51
CA PHE A 514 4.53 2.34 2.49
C PHE A 514 5.28 1.15 3.11
N THR A 515 6.20 0.58 2.34
CA THR A 515 7.09 -0.48 2.81
C THR A 515 8.14 0.07 3.77
N SER A 516 8.83 -0.81 4.50
CA SER A 516 9.93 -0.40 5.38
C SER A 516 11.01 0.39 4.63
N ALA A 517 11.34 0.03 3.40
CA ALA A 517 12.26 0.82 2.58
C ALA A 517 11.68 2.15 2.09
N ALA A 518 10.39 2.20 1.74
CA ALA A 518 9.73 3.44 1.33
C ALA A 518 9.42 4.40 2.52
N SER A 519 9.55 3.88 3.74
CA SER A 519 9.26 4.61 4.98
C SER A 519 10.41 5.44 5.52
N ILE A 520 11.59 5.38 4.90
CA ILE A 520 12.75 6.21 5.26
C ILE A 520 12.39 7.70 5.12
N LYS A 521 12.74 8.51 6.12
CA LYS A 521 12.42 9.95 6.14
C LYS A 521 12.93 10.64 4.87
N GLY A 522 12.09 11.50 4.28
CA GLY A 522 12.32 12.20 3.03
C GLY A 522 12.06 11.37 1.76
N HIS A 523 12.00 10.04 1.83
CA HIS A 523 11.88 9.17 0.65
C HIS A 523 10.55 9.39 -0.07
N THR A 524 9.45 9.23 0.66
CA THR A 524 8.10 9.40 0.10
C THR A 524 7.85 10.87 -0.31
N ALA A 525 8.41 11.83 0.42
CA ALA A 525 8.39 13.25 0.03
C ALA A 525 9.11 13.50 -1.31
N LYS A 526 10.27 12.88 -1.52
CA LYS A 526 11.01 12.93 -2.80
C LYS A 526 10.19 12.31 -3.92
N LEU A 527 9.57 11.15 -3.71
CA LEU A 527 8.71 10.53 -4.72
C LEU A 527 7.56 11.47 -5.12
N ARG A 528 6.84 12.05 -4.15
CA ARG A 528 5.75 12.99 -4.43
C ARG A 528 6.22 14.20 -5.24
N GLN A 529 7.39 14.75 -4.89
CA GLN A 529 8.02 15.86 -5.61
C GLN A 529 8.31 15.50 -7.07
N GLU A 530 8.97 14.37 -7.32
CA GLU A 530 9.33 13.96 -8.68
C GLU A 530 8.10 13.58 -9.53
N LEU A 531 7.08 12.96 -8.94
CA LEU A 531 5.80 12.68 -9.61
C LEU A 531 5.09 13.98 -10.02
N ASN A 532 5.07 14.98 -9.14
CA ASN A 532 4.46 16.28 -9.42
C ASN A 532 5.14 17.01 -10.58
N LYS A 533 6.48 16.91 -10.72
CA LYS A 533 7.22 17.50 -11.84
C LYS A 533 6.76 16.99 -13.20
N ILE A 534 6.32 15.73 -13.27
CA ILE A 534 5.86 15.08 -14.51
C ILE A 534 4.32 15.06 -14.63
N GLY A 535 3.61 15.87 -13.84
CA GLY A 535 2.16 16.03 -13.96
C GLY A 535 1.31 14.97 -13.24
N VAL A 536 1.93 14.11 -12.43
CA VAL A 536 1.24 13.06 -11.67
C VAL A 536 0.83 13.59 -10.31
N ILE A 537 -0.44 13.39 -9.95
CA ILE A 537 -0.98 13.71 -8.62
C ILE A 537 -0.91 12.51 -7.67
N ASN A 538 -0.70 12.76 -6.39
CA ASN A 538 -0.54 11.69 -5.41
C ASN A 538 -1.92 11.30 -4.85
N TYR A 539 -2.27 10.00 -4.88
CA TYR A 539 -3.58 9.52 -4.42
C TYR A 539 -3.50 8.87 -3.05
N TYR A 540 -3.01 7.63 -2.96
CA TYR A 540 -2.95 6.90 -1.68
C TYR A 540 -1.52 6.53 -1.32
N THR A 541 -1.23 6.60 -0.01
CA THR A 541 -0.13 5.87 0.61
C THR A 541 -0.75 4.74 1.42
N PHE A 542 -0.56 3.50 0.98
CA PHE A 542 -1.12 2.31 1.62
C PHE A 542 -0.18 1.77 2.68
N SER A 543 -0.68 1.44 3.87
CA SER A 543 0.03 0.49 4.74
C SER A 543 0.18 -0.85 4.01
N VAL A 544 1.31 -1.52 4.25
CA VAL A 544 1.49 -2.92 3.84
C VAL A 544 0.37 -3.78 4.45
N LYS A 545 -0.14 -4.71 3.63
CA LYS A 545 -1.18 -5.67 4.03
C LYS A 545 -0.57 -7.05 4.24
N GLY A 546 -1.38 -7.95 4.77
CA GLY A 546 -0.97 -9.32 5.03
C GLY A 546 -0.44 -9.48 6.44
N PHE A 547 0.00 -10.69 6.75
CA PHE A 547 0.42 -11.06 8.08
C PHE A 547 1.94 -11.21 8.13
N LEU A 548 2.44 -12.35 8.57
CA LEU A 548 3.86 -12.62 8.71
C LEU A 548 4.57 -12.63 7.36
N GLU A 549 3.89 -13.07 6.29
CA GLU A 549 4.46 -13.17 4.94
C GLU A 549 4.96 -11.84 4.38
N ASN A 550 4.42 -10.73 4.87
CA ASN A 550 4.84 -9.38 4.48
C ASN A 550 5.62 -8.65 5.58
N SER A 551 5.95 -9.32 6.68
CA SER A 551 6.61 -8.71 7.84
C SER A 551 7.91 -7.99 7.43
N ASN A 552 8.76 -8.58 6.59
CA ASN A 552 9.98 -7.91 6.10
C ASN A 552 9.71 -6.51 5.52
N SER A 553 8.69 -6.40 4.67
CA SER A 553 8.30 -5.15 4.02
C SER A 553 7.44 -4.24 4.89
N PHE A 554 6.90 -4.72 6.01
CA PHE A 554 5.99 -3.96 6.86
C PHE A 554 6.71 -2.80 7.57
N ALA A 555 6.30 -1.57 7.26
CA ALA A 555 6.50 -0.41 8.11
C ALA A 555 5.33 -0.34 9.10
N THR A 556 5.62 -0.05 10.38
CA THR A 556 4.57 0.02 11.41
C THR A 556 3.55 1.11 11.10
N ASN A 557 2.30 0.94 11.53
CA ASN A 557 1.29 1.99 11.37
C ASN A 557 1.66 3.26 12.15
N ALA A 558 2.44 3.10 13.23
CA ALA A 558 3.05 4.22 13.95
C ALA A 558 3.98 5.04 13.05
N ARG A 559 4.80 4.39 12.21
CA ARG A 559 5.65 5.09 11.23
C ARG A 559 4.82 5.83 10.19
N LEU A 560 3.73 5.23 9.71
CA LEU A 560 2.84 5.88 8.73
C LEU A 560 2.11 7.09 9.33
N ALA A 561 1.73 7.02 10.62
CA ALA A 561 1.18 8.16 11.36
C ALA A 561 2.24 9.24 11.61
N GLN A 562 3.48 8.85 11.91
CA GLN A 562 4.62 9.76 12.03
C GLN A 562 4.90 10.49 10.70
N GLU A 563 4.90 9.78 9.57
CA GLU A 563 5.10 10.38 8.24
C GLU A 563 4.02 11.43 7.93
N LEU A 564 2.76 11.12 8.27
CA LEU A 564 1.65 12.04 8.08
C LEU A 564 1.89 13.38 8.81
N VAL A 565 2.25 13.30 10.09
CA VAL A 565 2.36 14.48 10.97
C VAL A 565 3.67 15.22 10.76
N GLU A 566 4.78 14.52 10.54
CA GLU A 566 6.10 15.17 10.51
C GLU A 566 6.51 15.62 9.11
N GLU A 567 6.09 14.92 8.06
CA GLU A 567 6.57 15.14 6.68
C GLU A 567 5.46 15.56 5.72
N LYS A 568 4.38 14.76 5.65
CA LYS A 568 3.28 14.97 4.70
C LYS A 568 2.50 16.24 4.99
N GLU A 569 2.37 16.64 6.26
CA GLU A 569 1.66 17.86 6.69
C GLU A 569 2.09 19.09 5.85
N ILE A 570 3.38 19.19 5.52
CA ILE A 570 3.93 20.29 4.72
C ILE A 570 3.25 20.38 3.35
N GLY A 571 3.03 19.25 2.67
CA GLY A 571 2.36 19.20 1.37
C GLY A 571 0.82 19.23 1.43
N ILE A 572 0.22 19.18 2.63
CA ILE A 572 -1.23 19.33 2.86
C ILE A 572 -1.60 20.82 2.95
N ARG A 573 -0.66 21.68 3.35
CA ARG A 573 -0.84 23.13 3.39
C ARG A 573 -1.35 23.61 2.04
N HIS A 574 -2.31 24.53 2.06
CA HIS A 574 -2.96 25.07 0.86
C HIS A 574 -3.74 24.08 -0.03
N SER A 575 -4.03 22.87 0.45
CA SER A 575 -4.87 21.91 -0.30
C SER A 575 -6.26 22.44 -0.65
N ARG A 576 -6.82 23.36 0.14
CA ARG A 576 -8.15 23.96 -0.14
C ARG A 576 -8.12 24.90 -1.35
N GLU A 577 -6.96 25.44 -1.67
CA GLU A 577 -6.68 26.38 -2.74
C GLU A 577 -6.37 25.68 -4.07
N PHE A 578 -6.22 24.34 -4.06
CA PHE A 578 -6.05 23.56 -5.27
C PHE A 578 -7.39 23.50 -6.05
N ASN A 579 -7.48 24.24 -7.17
CA ASN A 579 -8.68 24.28 -7.99
C ASN A 579 -8.78 23.02 -8.87
N ASN A 580 -9.66 22.10 -8.48
CA ASN A 580 -9.83 20.84 -9.19
C ASN A 580 -10.40 21.02 -10.60
N ILE A 581 -11.28 22.00 -10.82
CA ILE A 581 -11.90 22.21 -12.13
C ILE A 581 -10.83 22.66 -13.11
N ASP A 582 -10.08 23.70 -12.76
CA ASP A 582 -8.95 24.17 -13.57
C ASP A 582 -7.92 23.05 -13.78
N PHE A 583 -7.66 22.22 -12.76
CA PHE A 583 -6.78 21.07 -12.93
C PHE A 583 -7.35 20.04 -13.89
N TYR A 584 -8.65 19.70 -13.84
CA TYR A 584 -9.27 18.76 -14.78
C TYR A 584 -9.18 19.26 -16.22
N GLU A 585 -9.44 20.55 -16.43
CA GLU A 585 -9.53 21.22 -17.73
C GLU A 585 -8.16 21.62 -18.31
N SER A 586 -7.13 21.75 -17.47
CA SER A 586 -5.79 22.11 -17.92
C SER A 586 -5.25 21.13 -18.97
N THR A 587 -4.73 21.66 -20.07
CA THR A 587 -4.02 20.85 -21.08
C THR A 587 -2.56 20.59 -20.70
N ASP A 588 -2.02 21.33 -19.73
CA ASP A 588 -0.65 21.21 -19.23
C ASP A 588 -0.68 21.00 -17.70
N LYS A 589 -0.87 19.74 -17.30
CA LYS A 589 -0.90 19.33 -15.88
C LYS A 589 0.44 19.60 -15.17
N PRO A 590 1.62 19.29 -15.76
CA PRO A 590 2.90 19.62 -15.15
C PRO A 590 3.05 21.11 -14.84
N LYS A 591 2.71 22.00 -15.78
CA LYS A 591 2.75 23.44 -15.54
C LYS A 591 1.79 23.88 -14.44
N PHE A 592 0.54 23.40 -14.48
CA PHE A 592 -0.44 23.74 -13.42
C PHE A 592 0.08 23.38 -12.02
N ILE A 593 0.63 22.17 -11.86
CA ILE A 593 1.16 21.71 -10.59
C ILE A 593 2.37 22.57 -10.17
N ARG A 594 3.31 22.83 -11.08
CA ARG A 594 4.48 23.68 -10.80
C ARG A 594 4.08 25.09 -10.38
N ASP A 595 3.17 25.74 -11.11
CA ASP A 595 2.69 27.09 -10.79
C ASP A 595 2.01 27.11 -9.40
N PHE A 596 1.26 26.06 -9.04
CA PHE A 596 0.67 25.91 -7.71
C PHE A 596 1.73 25.77 -6.61
N LEU A 597 2.72 24.89 -6.82
CA LEU A 597 3.81 24.66 -5.86
C LEU A 597 4.66 25.91 -5.64
N GLU A 598 5.01 26.63 -6.72
CA GLU A 598 5.78 27.87 -6.65
C GLU A 598 5.00 28.97 -5.92
N LYS A 599 3.71 29.14 -6.23
CA LYS A 599 2.84 30.15 -5.61
C LYS A 599 2.76 30.00 -4.09
N TYR A 600 2.73 28.77 -3.58
CA TYR A 600 2.58 28.48 -2.15
C TYR A 600 3.88 28.01 -1.48
N ASN A 601 5.02 28.06 -2.20
CA ASN A 601 6.33 27.59 -1.72
C ASN A 601 6.27 26.16 -1.14
N LEU A 602 5.57 25.26 -1.81
CA LEU A 602 5.40 23.87 -1.38
C LEU A 602 6.44 22.96 -2.05
N PRO A 603 7.02 21.98 -1.34
CA PRO A 603 7.95 21.03 -1.93
C PRO A 603 7.25 19.98 -2.81
N PHE A 604 5.98 19.68 -2.53
CA PHE A 604 5.13 18.72 -3.22
C PHE A 604 3.66 18.89 -2.80
N ILE A 605 2.75 18.29 -3.56
CA ILE A 605 1.33 18.09 -3.21
C ILE A 605 1.18 16.73 -2.52
N ALA A 606 0.62 16.72 -1.32
CA ALA A 606 0.42 15.49 -0.54
C ALA A 606 -0.53 14.48 -1.22
N THR A 607 -0.48 13.22 -0.78
CA THR A 607 -1.51 12.21 -1.09
C THR A 607 -2.86 12.61 -0.51
N ASP A 608 -3.96 12.09 -1.07
CA ASP A 608 -5.32 12.17 -0.49
C ASP A 608 -5.30 11.70 0.96
N ARG A 609 -4.89 10.44 1.16
CA ARG A 609 -4.95 9.78 2.45
C ARG A 609 -3.87 8.72 2.59
N ASN A 610 -3.38 8.59 3.81
CA ASN A 610 -2.70 7.38 4.27
C ASN A 610 -3.79 6.39 4.69
N ILE A 611 -3.77 5.15 4.19
CA ILE A 611 -4.84 4.16 4.44
C ILE A 611 -4.33 2.74 4.62
N MET A 612 -4.94 2.00 5.53
CA MET A 612 -4.85 0.53 5.57
C MET A 612 -6.13 -0.06 4.97
N ASN A 613 -6.05 -1.23 4.34
CA ASN A 613 -7.28 -1.95 4.00
C ASN A 613 -7.62 -2.83 5.19
N LEU A 614 -8.86 -2.78 5.64
CA LEU A 614 -9.34 -3.53 6.78
C LEU A 614 -10.22 -4.69 6.30
N PRO A 615 -10.05 -5.90 6.86
CA PRO A 615 -10.88 -7.05 6.53
C PRO A 615 -12.36 -6.76 6.82
N GLY A 616 -13.23 -6.82 5.81
CA GLY A 616 -14.69 -6.69 5.94
C GLY A 616 -15.22 -5.25 6.07
N VAL A 617 -14.37 -4.28 6.45
CA VAL A 617 -14.80 -2.92 6.80
C VAL A 617 -14.40 -1.88 5.73
N GLY A 618 -13.55 -2.26 4.78
CA GLY A 618 -13.07 -1.37 3.71
C GLY A 618 -11.68 -0.82 3.98
N LYS A 619 -11.53 0.50 4.10
CA LYS A 619 -10.23 1.19 4.24
C LYS A 619 -10.31 2.22 5.35
N SER A 620 -9.29 2.26 6.20
CA SER A 620 -9.16 3.23 7.27
C SER A 620 -7.71 3.24 7.78
N LEU A 621 -7.27 4.39 8.30
CA LEU A 621 -6.10 4.51 9.17
C LEU A 621 -6.50 5.14 10.52
N THR A 622 -7.79 5.06 10.85
CA THR A 622 -8.30 5.46 12.16
C THR A 622 -8.12 4.29 13.12
N PHE A 623 -7.10 4.37 13.99
CA PHE A 623 -6.79 3.31 14.95
C PHE A 623 -6.30 3.86 16.28
N ARG A 624 -6.38 3.03 17.32
CA ARG A 624 -5.72 3.22 18.61
C ARG A 624 -5.01 1.96 19.04
N THR A 625 -3.86 2.09 19.71
CA THR A 625 -3.20 0.96 20.38
C THR A 625 -3.99 0.58 21.64
N ILE A 626 -4.41 -0.69 21.72
CA ILE A 626 -5.13 -1.25 22.87
C ILE A 626 -4.29 -2.21 23.72
N GLY A 627 -3.13 -2.61 23.21
CA GLY A 627 -2.20 -3.49 23.93
C GLY A 627 -0.94 -3.75 23.14
N LEU A 628 -0.06 -4.53 23.77
CA LEU A 628 1.21 -5.02 23.24
C LEU A 628 1.28 -6.53 23.47
N THR A 629 1.84 -7.25 22.50
CA THR A 629 2.23 -8.65 22.64
C THR A 629 3.52 -8.79 23.45
N SER A 630 3.87 -10.01 23.86
CA SER A 630 5.07 -10.27 24.65
C SER A 630 6.38 -9.97 23.89
N ASP A 631 6.33 -10.00 22.56
CA ASP A 631 7.40 -9.63 21.65
C ASP A 631 7.34 -8.18 21.15
N GLY A 632 6.49 -7.33 21.75
CA GLY A 632 6.47 -5.89 21.53
C GLY A 632 5.73 -5.40 20.28
N ARG A 633 4.96 -6.26 19.61
CA ARG A 633 4.07 -5.85 18.50
C ARG A 633 2.82 -5.18 19.07
N ARG A 634 2.35 -4.12 18.41
CA ARG A 634 1.15 -3.42 18.84
C ARG A 634 -0.11 -4.18 18.44
N VAL A 635 -1.10 -4.16 19.33
CA VAL A 635 -2.46 -4.59 19.05
C VAL A 635 -3.29 -3.33 18.83
N LEU A 636 -3.79 -3.17 17.60
CA LEU A 636 -4.48 -1.97 17.14
C LEU A 636 -5.97 -2.25 16.96
N GLU A 637 -6.80 -1.40 17.55
CA GLU A 637 -8.25 -1.39 17.29
C GLU A 637 -8.58 -0.29 16.28
N PHE A 638 -9.24 -0.67 15.19
CA PHE A 638 -9.59 0.21 14.08
C PHE A 638 -11.07 0.58 14.09
N GLU A 639 -11.34 1.79 13.62
CA GLU A 639 -12.67 2.25 13.23
C GLU A 639 -12.76 2.41 11.71
N TYR A 640 -13.97 2.35 11.15
CA TYR A 640 -14.19 2.63 9.75
C TYR A 640 -13.95 4.11 9.43
N ASP A 641 -13.72 4.43 8.15
CA ASP A 641 -13.53 5.81 7.72
C ASP A 641 -14.89 6.51 7.55
N THR A 642 -15.19 7.46 8.44
CA THR A 642 -16.45 8.22 8.42
C THR A 642 -16.52 9.23 7.27
N HIS A 643 -15.43 9.47 6.54
CA HIS A 643 -15.39 10.42 5.42
C HIS A 643 -15.74 9.78 4.07
N ARG A 644 -16.17 8.51 4.05
CA ARG A 644 -16.61 7.83 2.83
C ARG A 644 -17.93 7.09 3.06
N MET A 645 -18.70 6.93 2.00
CA MET A 645 -19.81 5.99 1.96
C MET A 645 -19.29 4.55 2.05
N HIS A 646 -19.75 3.82 3.08
CA HIS A 646 -19.46 2.40 3.26
C HIS A 646 -20.68 1.53 2.94
N SER A 647 -20.47 0.22 2.84
CA SER A 647 -21.58 -0.72 2.83
C SER A 647 -22.40 -0.60 4.13
N PRO A 648 -23.75 -0.73 4.09
CA PRO A 648 -24.58 -0.77 5.30
C PRO A 648 -24.18 -1.86 6.30
N VAL A 649 -23.44 -2.89 5.87
CA VAL A 649 -22.92 -3.94 6.77
C VAL A 649 -22.01 -3.36 7.86
N VAL A 650 -21.30 -2.26 7.60
CA VAL A 650 -20.35 -1.66 8.56
C VAL A 650 -21.02 -1.24 9.87
N GLU A 651 -22.30 -0.87 9.85
CA GLU A 651 -23.05 -0.50 11.06
C GLU A 651 -23.29 -1.68 12.02
N MET A 652 -23.23 -2.91 11.50
CA MET A 652 -23.40 -4.14 12.27
C MET A 652 -22.08 -4.79 12.67
N MET A 653 -20.94 -4.29 12.17
CA MET A 653 -19.64 -4.91 12.39
C MET A 653 -19.02 -4.48 13.72
N ASN A 654 -18.43 -5.44 14.42
CA ASN A 654 -17.53 -5.17 15.53
C ASN A 654 -16.27 -4.44 15.01
N LYS A 655 -15.60 -3.69 15.90
CA LYS A 655 -14.31 -3.06 15.59
C LYS A 655 -13.30 -4.10 15.13
N VAL A 656 -12.48 -3.74 14.14
CA VAL A 656 -11.43 -4.61 13.61
C VAL A 656 -10.20 -4.49 14.51
N VAL A 657 -9.72 -5.61 15.04
CA VAL A 657 -8.48 -5.65 15.82
C VAL A 657 -7.40 -6.37 15.03
N ILE A 658 -6.23 -5.75 14.91
CA ILE A 658 -5.07 -6.28 14.18
C ILE A 658 -3.87 -6.27 15.11
N VAL A 659 -3.16 -7.40 15.18
CA VAL A 659 -1.81 -7.47 15.73
C VAL A 659 -0.83 -7.14 14.60
N GLU A 660 0.01 -6.13 14.78
CA GLU A 660 0.98 -5.73 13.77
C GLU A 660 1.95 -6.87 13.43
N SER A 661 2.45 -6.91 12.19
CA SER A 661 3.38 -7.97 11.74
C SER A 661 4.79 -7.81 12.27
N LYS A 662 5.14 -6.64 12.81
CA LYS A 662 6.48 -6.28 13.28
C LYS A 662 6.41 -5.24 14.39
N SER A 663 7.28 -5.34 15.39
CA SER A 663 7.43 -4.32 16.44
C SER A 663 8.11 -3.06 15.89
N ILE A 664 7.93 -1.90 16.57
CA ILE A 664 8.69 -0.69 16.22
C ILE A 664 10.20 -0.94 16.35
N HIS A 665 10.60 -1.67 17.39
CA HIS A 665 12.00 -1.99 17.65
C HIS A 665 12.66 -2.77 16.51
N ASP A 666 12.02 -3.83 16.04
CA ASP A 666 12.54 -4.66 14.96
C ASP A 666 12.52 -3.90 13.62
N TYR A 667 11.53 -3.03 13.42
CA TYR A 667 11.50 -2.11 12.29
C TYR A 667 12.70 -1.15 12.32
N LEU A 668 12.99 -0.53 13.47
CA LEU A 668 14.13 0.39 13.61
C LEU A 668 15.46 -0.35 13.40
N LYS A 669 15.63 -1.54 13.98
CA LYS A 669 16.81 -2.38 13.73
C LYS A 669 16.98 -2.72 12.25
N GLN A 670 15.89 -3.00 11.54
CA GLN A 670 15.93 -3.29 10.11
C GLN A 670 16.45 -2.10 9.29
N ILE A 671 15.94 -0.89 9.53
CA ILE A 671 16.39 0.29 8.77
C ILE A 671 17.80 0.74 9.19
N GLU A 672 18.20 0.53 10.45
CA GLU A 672 19.56 0.77 10.93
C GLU A 672 20.58 -0.09 10.19
N GLN A 673 20.25 -1.35 9.89
CA GLN A 673 21.09 -2.23 9.07
C GLN A 673 21.26 -1.71 7.63
N TRP A 674 20.34 -0.86 7.16
CA TRP A 674 20.47 -0.14 5.88
C TRP A 674 21.22 1.20 6.02
N GLY A 675 21.82 1.47 7.18
CA GLY A 675 22.61 2.67 7.44
C GLY A 675 21.78 3.91 7.81
N GLU A 676 20.50 3.74 8.13
CA GLU A 676 19.65 4.84 8.59
C GLU A 676 19.97 5.22 10.03
N ASP A 677 20.02 6.53 10.32
CA ASP A 677 20.13 7.02 11.70
C ASP A 677 18.77 6.90 12.40
N ILE A 678 18.61 5.88 13.25
CA ILE A 678 17.35 5.64 13.95
C ILE A 678 17.05 6.66 15.05
N SER A 679 18.02 7.49 15.47
CA SER A 679 17.80 8.50 16.51
C SER A 679 16.78 9.55 16.09
N VAL A 680 16.70 9.86 14.79
CA VAL A 680 15.73 10.83 14.26
C VAL A 680 14.32 10.27 14.16
N TYR A 681 14.09 9.02 14.57
CA TYR A 681 12.77 8.38 14.57
C TYR A 681 12.17 8.28 15.97
N GLU A 682 12.85 8.71 17.04
CA GLU A 682 12.44 8.47 18.44
C GLU A 682 10.96 8.80 18.74
N SER A 683 10.40 9.84 18.12
CA SER A 683 8.99 10.22 18.26
C SER A 683 8.00 9.16 17.78
N ILE A 684 8.42 8.18 16.95
CA ILE A 684 7.60 7.09 16.39
C ILE A 684 6.81 6.35 17.48
N TYR A 685 7.44 6.12 18.64
CA TYR A 685 6.79 5.43 19.75
C TYR A 685 5.60 6.23 20.31
N GLY A 686 5.60 7.56 20.16
CA GLY A 686 4.51 8.43 20.56
C GLY A 686 3.26 8.35 19.69
N TYR A 687 3.36 7.82 18.47
CA TYR A 687 2.24 7.69 17.53
C TYR A 687 1.45 6.39 17.76
N GLY A 688 0.75 6.31 18.89
CA GLY A 688 -0.14 5.18 19.23
C GLY A 688 -1.56 5.28 18.66
N ASN A 689 -1.85 6.33 17.90
CA ASN A 689 -3.16 6.55 17.29
C ASN A 689 -2.97 7.10 15.87
N GLY A 690 -3.90 6.77 14.98
CA GLY A 690 -4.02 7.34 13.65
C GLY A 690 -5.44 7.85 13.41
N VAL A 691 -5.60 8.83 12.52
CA VAL A 691 -6.91 9.32 12.07
C VAL A 691 -6.89 9.42 10.56
N SER A 692 -7.89 8.81 9.91
CA SER A 692 -8.05 8.91 8.46
C SER A 692 -8.27 10.37 8.05
N GLU A 693 -7.47 10.85 7.10
CA GLU A 693 -7.59 12.23 6.61
C GLU A 693 -8.90 12.42 5.81
N LYS A 694 -9.33 13.68 5.67
CA LYS A 694 -10.52 14.01 4.88
C LYS A 694 -10.24 13.84 3.39
N VAL A 695 -11.22 13.32 2.65
CA VAL A 695 -11.12 13.17 1.19
C VAL A 695 -10.93 14.54 0.53
N HIS A 696 -9.85 14.67 -0.24
CA HIS A 696 -9.58 15.84 -1.05
C HIS A 696 -10.63 15.98 -2.17
N LYS A 697 -11.06 17.21 -2.44
CA LYS A 697 -12.16 17.49 -3.37
C LYS A 697 -11.91 16.98 -4.80
N ILE A 698 -10.64 16.82 -5.21
CA ILE A 698 -10.24 16.23 -6.51
C ILE A 698 -10.68 14.76 -6.67
N TRP A 699 -11.04 14.07 -5.59
CA TRP A 699 -11.46 12.68 -5.64
C TRP A 699 -12.98 12.52 -5.52
N ASN A 700 -13.72 13.61 -5.33
CA ASN A 700 -15.18 13.60 -5.28
C ASN A 700 -15.79 13.28 -6.63
N TYR A 701 -16.87 12.50 -6.63
CA TYR A 701 -17.65 12.25 -7.84
C TYR A 701 -18.31 13.54 -8.32
N THR A 702 -18.47 13.65 -9.63
CA THR A 702 -19.30 14.69 -10.23
C THR A 702 -20.71 14.62 -9.65
N LYS A 703 -21.26 15.75 -9.21
CA LYS A 703 -22.63 15.81 -8.69
C LYS A 703 -23.61 15.51 -9.83
N LEU A 704 -24.57 14.62 -9.56
CA LEU A 704 -25.66 14.34 -10.49
C LEU A 704 -26.70 15.46 -10.41
N PRO A 705 -27.39 15.80 -11.52
CA PRO A 705 -28.39 16.87 -11.55
C PRO A 705 -29.76 16.44 -10.98
N PHE A 706 -29.83 15.28 -10.33
CA PHE A 706 -31.04 14.67 -9.76
C PHE A 706 -30.68 13.85 -8.52
N GLU A 707 -31.70 13.51 -7.74
CA GLU A 707 -31.54 12.62 -6.58
C GLU A 707 -31.62 11.15 -7.00
N ILE A 708 -30.71 10.34 -6.48
CA ILE A 708 -30.71 8.89 -6.69
C ILE A 708 -31.56 8.20 -5.63
N THR A 709 -32.07 7.01 -5.95
CA THR A 709 -32.75 6.16 -4.96
C THR A 709 -31.82 5.81 -3.78
N GLY A 710 -32.38 5.79 -2.57
CA GLY A 710 -31.68 5.28 -1.37
C GLY A 710 -31.69 3.75 -1.27
N GLU A 711 -32.43 3.05 -2.14
CA GLU A 711 -32.46 1.59 -2.19
C GLU A 711 -31.16 1.04 -2.80
N PHE A 712 -30.55 0.06 -2.13
CA PHE A 712 -29.39 -0.67 -2.65
C PHE A 712 -29.85 -1.88 -3.47
N SER A 713 -29.48 -1.89 -4.75
CA SER A 713 -29.57 -3.08 -5.61
C SER A 713 -28.41 -4.03 -5.35
N ASN A 714 -28.61 -5.32 -5.67
CA ASN A 714 -27.58 -6.35 -5.52
C ASN A 714 -26.99 -6.41 -4.11
N PHE A 715 -27.81 -6.16 -3.09
CA PHE A 715 -27.39 -6.10 -1.70
C PHE A 715 -28.28 -6.97 -0.81
N LYS A 716 -27.66 -7.68 0.11
CA LYS A 716 -28.32 -8.38 1.21
C LYS A 716 -27.34 -8.42 2.39
N TYR A 717 -27.85 -8.25 3.62
CA TYR A 717 -27.04 -8.50 4.80
C TYR A 717 -26.53 -9.96 4.78
N PRO A 718 -25.23 -10.19 5.03
CA PRO A 718 -24.70 -11.53 5.21
C PRO A 718 -25.35 -12.19 6.42
N GLU A 719 -25.51 -13.51 6.40
CA GLU A 719 -26.03 -14.27 7.55
C GLU A 719 -25.05 -14.15 8.73
N GLU A 720 -25.56 -14.08 9.97
CA GLU A 720 -24.72 -13.91 11.17
C GLU A 720 -23.66 -15.03 11.25
N GLY A 721 -22.38 -14.64 11.26
CA GLY A 721 -21.24 -15.57 11.38
C GLY A 721 -20.45 -15.87 10.10
N ALA A 722 -20.68 -15.13 8.99
CA ALA A 722 -19.89 -15.23 7.76
C ALA A 722 -18.49 -14.59 7.85
#